data_AF-A0AA37SLB2-F1
#
_entry.id   AF-A0AA37SLB2-F1
#
_cell.length_a   1.000
_cell.length_b   1.000
_cell.length_c   1.000
_cell.angle_alpha   90.00
_cell.angle_beta   90.00
_cell.angle_gamma   90.00
#
_symmetry.space_group_name_H-M   'P 1'
#
loop_
_entity.id
_entity.type
_entity.pdbx_description
1 polymer ?
#
loop_
_entity_poly.entity_id
_entity_poly.type
_entity_poly.pdbx_seq_one_letter_code
_entity_poly.pdbx_strand_id
1 'polypeptide(L)'
;MLLGQKIDMEKLAGMSLRNIGPAGMSGRVTAIDVDLSNTDRIYIGTASGGVWLSENGGISWKPIFDEEETLSIGALKINQQNPSEIWVGTGEGNPRNSHNSGRGVYKSLDGGKTWKLMGLERTILIHRIIIHKDDPQTVYVGAMGSAWGPSEDRGVYKTTDGGETWTKSLYVGEEVGIGDMVVDPNNPNKIIAGMWEFGRKPWTFNSGGEGSGLYITVDGGNNWKEITSENGLPKGDLGRIGIAFATNKSNIVYALVEAKVNGLYKSTDGGFNWKLVSDKNIGGRPFYYAELYVDPQNENRIYNLHTYVTKSDDGGKTFRSIADYGNGVHPDHHAFWINPMDTEHVIDGNDGGLNISHDGGETWRFASNIPVGQFYHVNVDDDFPYHVYGGMQDNGSWVGPGYVLKSGGIRNNDWQELYFGDGFDVAAKPGDSRYGYAMSQGGNVGYYDRETGRTEFIKPVHPDGTYLRFNWNAALALDPFNTNGLYFGSQFVHYSGDEGKSWKIISPDLTTNDPEKQKQLESGGLTIDATQAENYTTIISIAPSPVDKNVVWVGTDDGNLQLTKDGGKTWANLSASIPGFPQGGWIPKLEVSGVNAGEVFVVVNDFRRNNWEPYLFHTSDYGVTWKRLVDKNDAASFVAAVIQDDVEPNLLFLGTDDGMYVSFDYGENWNKWNKKFPNVQIRDFAIQDREADLVIGTFGRAFWVLDDIRPLREIAGSNGSVLDNDFAVFEPGAGYQTNSRSYDGIRFTAQGEFIGDNKNTGGAQIAVWKKPAKKEEKEKVMDEVAEPKKKRKSKKKVKEAKEKAEIANADSDKSEKKGKRKKKNDSATMHVLSLQGDTLRTLTQKLEDGINYMTWRLDEKGVESPSLGQGGRRGGNREPGGNDVVPGTYKIVVEYNDDKDSTTIEVKTDPRAPVATTDLIAKNKMLKDYYKIITATKESIDQLVAAKKKVKLIGEMTSVLEDSLKSEIKDLNEATIDEIDSLLNIYTEVEEVKGIVRDPAKLSGIIGTPRRYLGSTWGIPGENAQNTVKVAKDNAQMLIDAINEFNQGSWKEYMERINEIKFEWFDETEEVRIKE
;
A
#
# COMPACT_ATOMS: atom_id res chain seq x y z
N MET A 1 16.45 -6.07 35.56
CA MET A 1 15.76 -5.71 34.31
C MET A 1 14.32 -5.38 34.65
N LEU A 2 13.79 -4.27 34.12
CA LEU A 2 12.35 -4.14 33.91
C LEU A 2 12.03 -5.01 32.69
N LEU A 3 11.02 -5.88 32.78
CA LEU A 3 10.52 -6.61 31.62
C LEU A 3 9.93 -5.59 30.64
N GLY A 4 10.31 -5.66 29.37
CA GLY A 4 9.75 -4.81 28.32
C GLY A 4 8.22 -4.94 28.28
N GLN A 5 7.52 -3.82 28.13
CA GLN A 5 6.06 -3.81 28.17
C GLN A 5 5.51 -3.89 26.75
N LYS A 6 4.71 -4.93 26.47
CA LYS A 6 3.98 -5.06 25.20
C LYS A 6 3.18 -3.78 24.91
N ILE A 7 3.40 -3.19 23.74
CA ILE A 7 2.82 -1.89 23.37
C ILE A 7 1.44 -2.11 22.73
N ASP A 8 0.45 -1.38 23.24
CA ASP A 8 -0.87 -1.32 22.63
C ASP A 8 -0.79 -0.59 21.27
N MET A 9 -0.90 -1.35 20.17
CA MET A 9 -0.78 -0.84 18.81
C MET A 9 -1.90 0.13 18.40
N GLU A 10 -3.01 0.23 19.15
CA GLU A 10 -3.99 1.32 18.94
C GLU A 10 -3.36 2.70 19.15
N LYS A 11 -2.36 2.81 20.04
CA LYS A 11 -1.61 4.04 20.30
C LYS A 11 -0.89 4.58 19.05
N LEU A 12 -0.58 3.72 18.09
CA LEU A 12 0.19 4.05 16.89
C LEU A 12 -0.68 4.25 15.64
N ALA A 13 -2.01 4.12 15.72
CA ALA A 13 -2.93 4.13 14.57
C ALA A 13 -2.96 5.44 13.73
N GLY A 14 -2.37 6.53 14.25
CA GLY A 14 -2.13 7.77 13.51
C GLY A 14 -0.92 7.70 12.56
N MET A 15 0.06 6.84 12.83
CA MET A 15 1.08 6.47 11.85
C MET A 15 0.41 5.61 10.79
N SER A 16 0.50 6.04 9.53
CA SER A 16 -0.21 5.39 8.42
C SER A 16 0.80 4.94 7.38
N LEU A 17 0.74 3.66 7.01
CA LEU A 17 1.48 3.12 5.88
C LEU A 17 0.81 3.55 4.58
N ARG A 18 1.62 3.86 3.57
CA ARG A 18 1.16 4.28 2.24
C ARG A 18 1.65 3.33 1.16
N ASN A 19 0.73 2.85 0.32
CA ASN A 19 1.05 1.99 -0.81
C ASN A 19 1.56 2.86 -1.97
N ILE A 20 2.80 2.64 -2.40
CA ILE A 20 3.43 3.41 -3.49
C ILE A 20 3.33 2.72 -4.85
N GLY A 21 2.79 1.50 -4.89
CA GLY A 21 2.72 0.64 -6.07
C GLY A 21 4.03 -0.11 -6.31
N PRO A 22 4.34 -0.47 -7.58
CA PRO A 22 3.55 -0.18 -8.78
C PRO A 22 2.26 -1.02 -8.90
N ALA A 23 1.42 -0.68 -9.87
CA ALA A 23 0.32 -1.52 -10.36
C ALA A 23 0.34 -1.72 -11.88
N GLY A 24 1.33 -1.15 -12.59
CA GLY A 24 1.43 -1.17 -14.05
C GLY A 24 1.80 -2.52 -14.66
N MET A 25 2.40 -3.40 -13.85
CA MET A 25 2.68 -4.83 -14.12
C MET A 25 1.74 -5.77 -13.33
N SER A 26 1.07 -5.26 -12.28
CA SER A 26 0.22 -6.04 -11.38
C SER A 26 0.93 -7.28 -10.77
N GLY A 27 0.36 -8.47 -10.87
CA GLY A 27 0.86 -9.74 -10.30
C GLY A 27 -0.18 -10.86 -10.38
N ARG A 28 0.16 -12.08 -9.94
CA ARG A 28 -0.59 -13.31 -10.22
C ARG A 28 -2.07 -13.31 -9.80
N VAL A 29 -2.97 -13.43 -10.78
CA VAL A 29 -4.42 -13.68 -10.61
C VAL A 29 -4.72 -15.17 -10.76
N THR A 30 -5.33 -15.78 -9.74
CA THR A 30 -5.54 -17.24 -9.62
C THR A 30 -7.00 -17.67 -9.69
N ALA A 31 -7.96 -16.76 -9.50
CA ALA A 31 -9.38 -17.07 -9.57
C ALA A 31 -10.21 -15.88 -10.06
N ILE A 32 -11.26 -16.16 -10.85
CA ILE A 32 -12.21 -15.16 -11.35
C ILE A 32 -13.63 -15.72 -11.20
N ASP A 33 -14.58 -14.90 -10.74
CA ASP A 33 -16.01 -15.16 -10.88
C ASP A 33 -16.79 -13.84 -11.01
N VAL A 34 -17.96 -13.89 -11.64
CA VAL A 34 -18.76 -12.70 -12.00
C VAL A 34 -20.21 -12.92 -11.60
N ASP A 35 -20.87 -11.89 -11.07
CA ASP A 35 -22.30 -11.90 -10.79
C ASP A 35 -23.09 -11.90 -12.11
N LEU A 36 -23.73 -13.02 -12.46
CA LEU A 36 -24.49 -13.14 -13.71
C LEU A 36 -25.76 -12.28 -13.74
N SER A 37 -26.21 -11.74 -12.60
CA SER A 37 -27.29 -10.75 -12.56
C SER A 37 -26.82 -9.32 -12.85
N ASN A 38 -25.51 -9.06 -12.77
CA ASN A 38 -24.88 -7.79 -13.11
C ASN A 38 -23.39 -8.00 -13.46
N THR A 39 -23.07 -8.19 -14.74
CA THR A 39 -21.70 -8.52 -15.20
C THR A 39 -20.67 -7.40 -14.98
N ASP A 40 -21.08 -6.20 -14.60
CA ASP A 40 -20.17 -5.15 -14.12
C ASP A 40 -19.54 -5.48 -12.75
N ARG A 41 -20.14 -6.41 -12.00
CA ARG A 41 -19.67 -6.88 -10.70
C ARG A 41 -18.79 -8.11 -10.86
N ILE A 42 -17.49 -7.87 -10.86
CA ILE A 42 -16.43 -8.88 -11.07
C ILE A 42 -15.64 -9.05 -9.77
N TYR A 43 -15.42 -10.30 -9.36
CA TYR A 43 -14.57 -10.67 -8.23
C TYR A 43 -13.36 -11.45 -8.73
N ILE A 44 -12.18 -11.14 -8.20
CA ILE A 44 -10.94 -11.86 -8.51
C ILE A 44 -10.21 -12.27 -7.23
N GLY A 45 -9.59 -13.43 -7.25
CA GLY A 45 -8.62 -13.90 -6.26
C GLY A 45 -7.21 -13.83 -6.83
N THR A 46 -6.25 -13.46 -5.99
CA THR A 46 -4.84 -13.35 -6.35
C THR A 46 -3.99 -14.31 -5.52
N ALA A 47 -2.81 -14.68 -6.01
CA ALA A 47 -1.96 -15.70 -5.39
C ALA A 47 -1.55 -15.37 -3.94
N SER A 48 -1.42 -14.08 -3.62
CA SER A 48 -1.04 -13.58 -2.29
C SER A 48 -1.50 -12.14 -1.97
N GLY A 49 -2.35 -11.54 -2.81
CA GLY A 49 -2.81 -10.15 -2.70
C GLY A 49 -4.28 -9.96 -2.29
N GLY A 50 -4.96 -11.05 -1.94
CA GLY A 50 -6.34 -11.08 -1.44
C GLY A 50 -7.40 -11.17 -2.55
N VAL A 51 -8.66 -10.98 -2.14
CA VAL A 51 -9.81 -10.87 -3.03
C VAL A 51 -10.08 -9.40 -3.36
N TRP A 52 -10.32 -9.11 -4.63
CA TRP A 52 -10.66 -7.79 -5.15
C TRP A 52 -12.03 -7.78 -5.83
N LEU A 53 -12.70 -6.65 -5.75
CA LEU A 53 -14.04 -6.42 -6.32
C LEU A 53 -14.06 -5.16 -7.19
N SER A 54 -14.57 -5.30 -8.41
CA SER A 54 -15.05 -4.19 -9.25
C SER A 54 -16.58 -4.17 -9.25
N GLU A 55 -17.19 -2.99 -9.24
CA GLU A 55 -18.65 -2.80 -9.41
C GLU A 55 -19.01 -2.07 -10.73
N ASN A 56 -18.06 -1.93 -11.65
CA ASN A 56 -18.16 -1.12 -12.86
C ASN A 56 -17.35 -1.67 -14.05
N GLY A 57 -17.38 -2.98 -14.28
CA GLY A 57 -16.76 -3.61 -15.47
C GLY A 57 -15.23 -3.55 -15.49
N GLY A 58 -14.60 -3.50 -14.32
CA GLY A 58 -13.16 -3.44 -14.14
C GLY A 58 -12.56 -2.05 -14.41
N ILE A 59 -13.35 -0.96 -14.31
CA ILE A 59 -12.82 0.40 -14.37
C ILE A 59 -12.06 0.72 -13.08
N SER A 60 -12.56 0.29 -11.93
CA SER A 60 -11.93 0.48 -10.62
C SER A 60 -12.11 -0.73 -9.71
N TRP A 61 -11.08 -1.04 -8.92
CA TRP A 61 -11.05 -2.19 -8.01
C TRP A 61 -10.88 -1.74 -6.57
N LYS A 62 -11.43 -2.52 -5.64
CA LYS A 62 -11.20 -2.38 -4.20
C LYS A 62 -10.85 -3.74 -3.60
N PRO A 63 -9.88 -3.82 -2.67
CA PRO A 63 -9.65 -5.05 -1.92
C PRO A 63 -10.79 -5.26 -0.93
N ILE A 64 -11.12 -6.52 -0.66
CA ILE A 64 -12.22 -6.92 0.23
C ILE A 64 -11.86 -8.09 1.15
N PHE A 65 -10.56 -8.38 1.32
CA PHE A 65 -10.06 -9.53 2.11
C PHE A 65 -8.86 -9.17 3.00
N ASP A 66 -8.51 -7.88 3.10
CA ASP A 66 -7.24 -7.42 3.70
C ASP A 66 -7.09 -7.73 5.21
N GLU A 67 -8.20 -8.03 5.90
CA GLU A 67 -8.26 -8.29 7.36
C GLU A 67 -8.15 -9.78 7.73
N GLU A 68 -8.29 -10.71 6.78
CA GLU A 68 -8.27 -12.16 7.03
C GLU A 68 -6.84 -12.70 7.27
N GLU A 69 -6.69 -13.91 7.82
CA GLU A 69 -5.39 -14.44 8.29
C GLU A 69 -4.34 -14.66 7.17
N THR A 70 -4.78 -14.79 5.93
CA THR A 70 -3.92 -14.95 4.74
C THR A 70 -4.60 -14.31 3.53
N LEU A 71 -3.78 -13.77 2.64
CA LEU A 71 -4.22 -13.18 1.38
C LEU A 71 -4.01 -14.10 0.17
N SER A 72 -3.57 -15.34 0.40
CA SER A 72 -3.39 -16.30 -0.68
C SER A 72 -4.71 -16.93 -1.08
N ILE A 73 -5.14 -16.74 -2.33
CA ILE A 73 -6.41 -17.26 -2.86
C ILE A 73 -6.12 -18.35 -3.91
N GLY A 74 -6.77 -19.50 -3.77
CA GLY A 74 -6.72 -20.60 -4.75
C GLY A 74 -8.06 -20.89 -5.44
N ALA A 75 -9.19 -20.48 -4.83
CA ALA A 75 -10.51 -20.63 -5.41
C ALA A 75 -11.46 -19.50 -4.98
N LEU A 76 -12.36 -19.10 -5.88
CA LEU A 76 -13.44 -18.14 -5.61
C LEU A 76 -14.71 -18.57 -6.34
N LYS A 77 -15.85 -18.58 -5.63
CA LYS A 77 -17.18 -18.81 -6.22
C LYS A 77 -18.28 -17.95 -5.60
N ILE A 78 -19.16 -17.45 -6.47
CA ILE A 78 -20.34 -16.67 -6.12
C ILE A 78 -21.57 -17.58 -6.22
N ASN A 79 -22.46 -17.53 -5.24
CA ASN A 79 -23.78 -18.15 -5.39
C ASN A 79 -24.62 -17.33 -6.40
N GLN A 80 -24.77 -17.84 -7.62
CA GLN A 80 -25.49 -17.12 -8.69
C GLN A 80 -27.01 -16.94 -8.42
N GLN A 81 -27.58 -17.64 -7.43
CA GLN A 81 -28.96 -17.38 -6.95
C GLN A 81 -29.02 -16.31 -5.85
N ASN A 82 -27.89 -16.05 -5.17
CA ASN A 82 -27.76 -15.04 -4.14
C ASN A 82 -26.33 -14.45 -4.16
N PRO A 83 -26.01 -13.47 -5.04
CA PRO A 83 -24.65 -12.93 -5.19
C PRO A 83 -24.07 -12.17 -3.98
N SER A 84 -24.75 -12.17 -2.83
CA SER A 84 -24.18 -11.75 -1.55
C SER A 84 -23.42 -12.88 -0.84
N GLU A 85 -23.77 -14.14 -1.16
CA GLU A 85 -23.06 -15.32 -0.69
C GLU A 85 -21.88 -15.62 -1.62
N ILE A 86 -20.69 -15.62 -1.04
CA ILE A 86 -19.41 -15.81 -1.74
C ILE A 86 -18.56 -16.76 -0.91
N TRP A 87 -17.91 -17.70 -1.59
CA TRP A 87 -17.03 -18.70 -1.01
C TRP A 87 -15.62 -18.53 -1.57
N VAL A 88 -14.63 -18.56 -0.68
CA VAL A 88 -13.22 -18.35 -0.99
C VAL A 88 -12.41 -19.51 -0.40
N GLY A 89 -11.60 -20.16 -1.23
CA GLY A 89 -10.62 -21.16 -0.83
C GLY A 89 -9.24 -20.53 -0.84
N THR A 90 -8.51 -20.63 0.27
CA THR A 90 -7.18 -20.01 0.40
C THR A 90 -6.05 -20.98 0.07
N GLY A 91 -4.89 -20.42 -0.33
CA GLY A 91 -3.70 -21.14 -0.78
C GLY A 91 -3.77 -21.49 -2.27
N GLU A 92 -2.81 -21.02 -3.07
CA GLU A 92 -2.89 -21.16 -4.54
C GLU A 92 -2.88 -22.63 -5.01
N GLY A 93 -3.75 -22.96 -5.96
CA GLY A 93 -3.86 -24.31 -6.54
C GLY A 93 -2.80 -24.63 -7.59
N ASN A 94 -1.70 -23.89 -7.62
CA ASN A 94 -0.59 -24.02 -8.57
C ASN A 94 0.70 -24.16 -7.77
N PRO A 95 1.06 -25.37 -7.29
CA PRO A 95 2.01 -25.56 -6.20
C PRO A 95 3.47 -25.39 -6.65
N ARG A 96 3.87 -24.18 -7.03
CA ARG A 96 5.22 -23.79 -7.48
C ARG A 96 6.17 -23.58 -6.29
N ASN A 97 7.48 -23.55 -6.49
CA ASN A 97 8.47 -23.31 -5.40
C ASN A 97 8.32 -21.92 -4.72
N SER A 98 7.66 -20.98 -5.40
CA SER A 98 7.30 -19.63 -4.94
C SER A 98 5.89 -19.51 -4.35
N HIS A 99 5.14 -20.61 -4.19
CA HIS A 99 3.73 -20.55 -3.79
C HIS A 99 3.49 -19.97 -2.38
N ASN A 100 2.31 -19.37 -2.19
CA ASN A 100 1.81 -18.97 -0.88
C ASN A 100 0.81 -20.00 -0.33
N SER A 101 0.75 -20.10 1.00
CA SER A 101 -0.04 -21.10 1.72
C SER A 101 -1.32 -20.51 2.30
N GLY A 102 -2.42 -21.25 2.21
CA GLY A 102 -3.73 -20.89 2.72
C GLY A 102 -3.94 -21.21 4.20
N ARG A 103 -5.14 -20.88 4.69
CA ARG A 103 -5.68 -21.09 6.05
C ARG A 103 -7.16 -21.51 6.00
N GLY A 104 -7.56 -22.32 5.00
CA GLY A 104 -8.90 -22.90 4.91
C GLY A 104 -9.90 -22.13 4.02
N VAL A 105 -11.19 -22.37 4.27
CA VAL A 105 -12.32 -21.85 3.46
C VAL A 105 -13.02 -20.71 4.19
N TYR A 106 -13.28 -19.61 3.49
CA TYR A 106 -14.00 -18.44 4.00
C TYR A 106 -15.33 -18.26 3.28
N LYS A 107 -16.33 -17.76 4.00
CA LYS A 107 -17.67 -17.44 3.48
C LYS A 107 -18.11 -16.03 3.83
N SER A 108 -18.56 -15.27 2.83
CA SER A 108 -19.29 -14.01 3.00
C SER A 108 -20.79 -14.24 2.82
N LEU A 109 -21.62 -13.43 3.48
CA LEU A 109 -23.07 -13.36 3.24
C LEU A 109 -23.57 -11.95 2.86
N ASP A 110 -22.66 -10.97 2.68
CA ASP A 110 -22.99 -9.56 2.46
C ASP A 110 -22.27 -8.92 1.25
N GLY A 111 -21.74 -9.74 0.35
CA GLY A 111 -20.98 -9.31 -0.83
C GLY A 111 -19.52 -8.96 -0.52
N GLY A 112 -18.91 -9.67 0.44
CA GLY A 112 -17.50 -9.56 0.80
C GLY A 112 -17.16 -8.39 1.72
N LYS A 113 -18.10 -7.91 2.54
CA LYS A 113 -17.81 -6.89 3.57
C LYS A 113 -17.42 -7.52 4.90
N THR A 114 -17.90 -8.73 5.17
CA THR A 114 -17.49 -9.57 6.30
C THR A 114 -17.33 -11.01 5.85
N TRP A 115 -16.32 -11.69 6.39
CA TRP A 115 -16.08 -13.10 6.16
C TRP A 115 -16.16 -13.90 7.45
N LYS A 116 -16.43 -15.19 7.29
CA LYS A 116 -16.39 -16.19 8.36
C LYS A 116 -15.52 -17.35 7.87
N LEU A 117 -14.53 -17.72 8.68
CA LEU A 117 -13.79 -18.98 8.50
C LEU A 117 -14.75 -20.16 8.71
N MET A 118 -14.76 -21.07 7.74
CA MET A 118 -15.61 -22.27 7.68
C MET A 118 -14.82 -23.56 7.89
N GLY A 119 -13.56 -23.47 8.34
CA GLY A 119 -12.67 -24.60 8.58
C GLY A 119 -11.82 -25.02 7.37
N LEU A 120 -11.30 -26.25 7.43
CA LEU A 120 -10.36 -26.85 6.46
C LEU A 120 -8.97 -26.19 6.42
N GLU A 121 -8.57 -25.52 7.50
CA GLU A 121 -7.30 -24.81 7.68
C GLU A 121 -6.08 -25.70 7.37
N ARG A 122 -6.15 -26.97 7.81
CA ARG A 122 -5.12 -27.98 7.63
C ARG A 122 -4.91 -28.44 6.19
N THR A 123 -5.82 -28.11 5.27
CA THR A 123 -5.67 -28.47 3.85
C THR A 123 -4.56 -27.68 3.16
N ILE A 124 -4.21 -26.50 3.69
CA ILE A 124 -3.18 -25.57 3.19
C ILE A 124 -3.44 -24.99 1.78
N LEU A 125 -3.79 -25.80 0.78
CA LEU A 125 -4.05 -25.39 -0.60
C LEU A 125 -5.43 -25.87 -1.06
N ILE A 126 -6.30 -24.93 -1.45
CA ILE A 126 -7.67 -25.20 -1.93
C ILE A 126 -7.79 -24.70 -3.37
N HIS A 127 -7.90 -25.65 -4.30
CA HIS A 127 -7.88 -25.34 -5.73
C HIS A 127 -9.27 -25.16 -6.34
N ARG A 128 -10.30 -25.80 -5.78
CA ARG A 128 -11.66 -25.79 -6.35
C ARG A 128 -12.75 -25.64 -5.30
N ILE A 129 -13.80 -24.91 -5.66
CA ILE A 129 -15.07 -24.85 -4.93
C ILE A 129 -16.21 -25.04 -5.93
N ILE A 130 -17.23 -25.81 -5.55
CA ILE A 130 -18.48 -26.00 -6.32
C ILE A 130 -19.65 -25.81 -5.37
N ILE A 131 -20.51 -24.82 -5.67
CA ILE A 131 -21.78 -24.60 -4.97
C ILE A 131 -22.87 -25.38 -5.72
N HIS A 132 -23.65 -26.21 -5.03
CA HIS A 132 -24.70 -27.02 -5.66
C HIS A 132 -25.88 -26.13 -6.09
N LYS A 133 -26.10 -26.03 -7.41
CA LYS A 133 -27.00 -25.02 -8.01
C LYS A 133 -28.47 -25.08 -7.54
N ASP A 134 -28.96 -26.23 -7.07
CA ASP A 134 -30.35 -26.39 -6.62
C ASP A 134 -30.47 -26.43 -5.07
N ASP A 135 -29.34 -26.40 -4.36
CA ASP A 135 -29.27 -26.38 -2.88
C ASP A 135 -27.93 -25.76 -2.45
N PRO A 136 -27.86 -24.42 -2.25
CA PRO A 136 -26.60 -23.75 -1.88
C PRO A 136 -26.03 -24.12 -0.50
N GLN A 137 -26.77 -24.88 0.33
CA GLN A 137 -26.22 -25.45 1.57
C GLN A 137 -25.27 -26.62 1.28
N THR A 138 -25.39 -27.25 0.10
CA THR A 138 -24.46 -28.27 -0.37
C THR A 138 -23.30 -27.62 -1.15
N VAL A 139 -22.09 -27.74 -0.63
CA VAL A 139 -20.86 -27.20 -1.24
C VAL A 139 -19.76 -28.26 -1.21
N TYR A 140 -19.00 -28.34 -2.31
CA TYR A 140 -17.84 -29.22 -2.45
C TYR A 140 -16.57 -28.39 -2.53
N VAL A 141 -15.52 -28.83 -1.83
CA VAL A 141 -14.20 -28.20 -1.78
C VAL A 141 -13.15 -29.21 -2.24
N GLY A 142 -12.40 -28.86 -3.28
CA GLY A 142 -11.28 -29.63 -3.77
C GLY A 142 -10.00 -29.20 -3.07
N ALA A 143 -9.60 -29.97 -2.06
CA ALA A 143 -8.36 -29.76 -1.32
C ALA A 143 -7.19 -30.44 -2.03
N MET A 144 -6.18 -29.66 -2.38
CA MET A 144 -4.94 -30.16 -2.95
C MET A 144 -4.03 -30.73 -1.85
N GLY A 145 -3.99 -30.12 -0.67
CA GLY A 145 -3.08 -30.47 0.42
C GLY A 145 -1.77 -29.69 0.39
N SER A 146 -0.94 -29.85 1.43
CA SER A 146 0.44 -29.34 1.45
C SER A 146 1.22 -29.82 0.22
N ALA A 147 1.92 -28.90 -0.46
CA ALA A 147 2.86 -29.29 -1.52
C ALA A 147 4.16 -29.91 -0.97
N TRP A 148 4.49 -29.68 0.30
CA TRP A 148 5.81 -29.95 0.89
C TRP A 148 5.90 -31.24 1.72
N GLY A 149 4.85 -32.06 1.73
CA GLY A 149 4.88 -33.38 2.35
C GLY A 149 3.53 -34.11 2.36
N PRO A 150 3.52 -35.41 2.71
CA PRO A 150 2.29 -36.19 2.88
C PRO A 150 1.34 -35.58 3.92
N SER A 151 0.04 -35.70 3.69
CA SER A 151 -1.01 -35.29 4.63
C SER A 151 -2.34 -35.99 4.34
N GLU A 152 -3.08 -36.37 5.38
CA GLU A 152 -4.47 -36.82 5.24
C GLU A 152 -5.42 -35.71 4.79
N ASP A 153 -5.05 -34.43 4.94
CA ASP A 153 -5.90 -33.26 4.71
C ASP A 153 -6.03 -32.92 3.20
N ARG A 154 -6.44 -33.91 2.39
CA ARG A 154 -6.56 -33.87 0.92
C ARG A 154 -7.89 -34.40 0.41
N GLY A 155 -8.18 -34.15 -0.87
CA GLY A 155 -9.29 -34.76 -1.62
C GLY A 155 -10.53 -33.88 -1.70
N VAL A 156 -11.69 -34.51 -1.90
CA VAL A 156 -12.97 -33.79 -1.98
C VAL A 156 -13.61 -33.75 -0.60
N TYR A 157 -13.83 -32.54 -0.07
CA TYR A 157 -14.66 -32.29 1.10
C TYR A 157 -16.06 -31.84 0.66
N LYS A 158 -17.08 -32.25 1.40
CA LYS A 158 -18.49 -31.91 1.17
C LYS A 158 -19.13 -31.40 2.46
N THR A 159 -19.85 -30.28 2.37
CA THR A 159 -20.83 -29.85 3.37
C THR A 159 -22.24 -29.98 2.79
N THR A 160 -23.24 -30.13 3.66
CA THR A 160 -24.69 -30.04 3.33
C THR A 160 -25.44 -29.12 4.31
N ASP A 161 -24.71 -28.39 5.16
CA ASP A 161 -25.24 -27.47 6.17
C ASP A 161 -24.77 -26.03 5.95
N GLY A 162 -24.19 -25.74 4.78
CA GLY A 162 -23.69 -24.42 4.44
C GLY A 162 -22.30 -24.10 5.04
N GLY A 163 -21.60 -25.12 5.55
CA GLY A 163 -20.19 -25.11 5.94
C GLY A 163 -19.93 -25.25 7.45
N GLU A 164 -20.94 -25.59 8.25
CA GLU A 164 -20.80 -25.84 9.69
C GLU A 164 -20.10 -27.17 9.96
N THR A 165 -20.30 -28.17 9.12
CA THR A 165 -19.56 -29.44 9.14
C THR A 165 -19.10 -29.89 7.74
N TRP A 166 -18.03 -30.69 7.72
CA TRP A 166 -17.44 -31.23 6.48
C TRP A 166 -17.25 -32.74 6.57
N THR A 167 -17.60 -33.43 5.48
CA THR A 167 -17.34 -34.86 5.26
C THR A 167 -16.30 -35.02 4.15
N LYS A 168 -15.28 -35.85 4.36
CA LYS A 168 -14.32 -36.23 3.31
C LYS A 168 -15.01 -37.23 2.37
N SER A 169 -15.42 -36.77 1.19
CA SER A 169 -16.24 -37.47 0.19
C SER A 169 -15.40 -38.32 -0.78
N LEU A 170 -14.19 -37.89 -1.10
CA LEU A 170 -13.22 -38.65 -1.88
C LEU A 170 -11.82 -38.45 -1.30
N TYR A 171 -11.11 -39.55 -1.08
CA TYR A 171 -9.73 -39.58 -0.60
C TYR A 171 -9.04 -40.82 -1.18
N VAL A 172 -7.81 -40.65 -1.66
CA VAL A 172 -7.04 -41.72 -2.32
C VAL A 172 -5.77 -42.05 -1.55
N GLY A 173 -5.03 -41.05 -1.07
CA GLY A 173 -3.82 -41.24 -0.26
C GLY A 173 -3.21 -39.93 0.22
N GLU A 174 -2.16 -40.02 1.05
CA GLU A 174 -1.54 -38.85 1.70
C GLU A 174 -0.75 -37.93 0.76
N GLU A 175 -0.41 -38.40 -0.44
CA GLU A 175 0.27 -37.62 -1.49
C GLU A 175 -0.67 -37.27 -2.66
N VAL A 176 -1.96 -37.63 -2.56
CA VAL A 176 -2.94 -37.50 -3.65
C VAL A 176 -3.97 -36.41 -3.35
N GLY A 177 -3.83 -35.26 -4.01
CA GLY A 177 -4.71 -34.10 -3.90
C GLY A 177 -5.73 -33.98 -5.04
N ILE A 178 -6.58 -32.95 -4.98
CA ILE A 178 -7.36 -32.53 -6.15
C ILE A 178 -6.48 -31.71 -7.10
N GLY A 179 -6.30 -32.22 -8.32
CA GLY A 179 -5.70 -31.53 -9.45
C GLY A 179 -6.70 -30.71 -10.27
N ASP A 180 -7.96 -31.15 -10.34
CA ASP A 180 -9.14 -30.41 -10.85
C ASP A 180 -10.46 -31.06 -10.38
N MET A 181 -11.58 -30.33 -10.40
CA MET A 181 -12.92 -30.82 -10.05
C MET A 181 -14.01 -29.98 -10.74
N VAL A 182 -14.90 -30.64 -11.50
CA VAL A 182 -16.00 -29.99 -12.25
C VAL A 182 -17.35 -30.72 -12.10
N VAL A 183 -18.45 -29.96 -12.17
CA VAL A 183 -19.82 -30.46 -12.03
C VAL A 183 -20.56 -30.45 -13.38
N ASP A 184 -21.42 -31.43 -13.63
CA ASP A 184 -22.29 -31.46 -14.79
C ASP A 184 -23.35 -30.34 -14.66
N PRO A 185 -23.41 -29.36 -15.58
CA PRO A 185 -24.30 -28.21 -15.45
C PRO A 185 -25.79 -28.58 -15.50
N ASN A 186 -26.14 -29.75 -16.03
CA ASN A 186 -27.51 -30.27 -16.05
C ASN A 186 -27.81 -31.24 -14.89
N ASN A 187 -26.80 -31.75 -14.18
CA ASN A 187 -26.99 -32.63 -13.03
C ASN A 187 -25.97 -32.31 -11.91
N PRO A 188 -26.34 -31.52 -10.89
CA PRO A 188 -25.40 -31.08 -9.87
C PRO A 188 -24.94 -32.16 -8.87
N ASN A 189 -25.52 -33.38 -8.95
CA ASN A 189 -25.03 -34.56 -8.23
C ASN A 189 -23.96 -35.35 -9.02
N LYS A 190 -23.72 -34.99 -10.28
CA LYS A 190 -22.68 -35.58 -11.11
C LYS A 190 -21.46 -34.66 -11.16
N ILE A 191 -20.36 -35.14 -10.61
CA ILE A 191 -19.08 -34.42 -10.48
C ILE A 191 -17.99 -35.35 -11.01
N ILE A 192 -17.02 -34.77 -11.72
CA ILE A 192 -15.79 -35.44 -12.14
C ILE A 192 -14.64 -34.77 -11.41
N ALA A 193 -13.80 -35.56 -10.75
CA ALA A 193 -12.62 -35.12 -10.01
C ALA A 193 -11.36 -35.73 -10.61
N GLY A 194 -10.38 -34.89 -10.92
CA GLY A 194 -9.02 -35.30 -11.24
C GLY A 194 -8.22 -35.37 -9.94
N MET A 195 -8.00 -36.57 -9.44
CA MET A 195 -7.10 -36.82 -8.32
C MET A 195 -5.67 -36.87 -8.86
N TRP A 196 -4.73 -36.24 -8.15
CA TRP A 196 -3.36 -36.02 -8.61
C TRP A 196 -2.37 -36.33 -7.50
N GLU A 197 -1.50 -37.32 -7.74
CA GLU A 197 -0.35 -37.63 -6.90
C GLU A 197 0.80 -36.66 -7.21
N PHE A 198 1.29 -35.95 -6.19
CA PHE A 198 2.39 -35.00 -6.37
C PHE A 198 3.13 -34.72 -5.06
N GLY A 199 4.38 -34.24 -5.17
CA GLY A 199 5.15 -33.81 -3.99
C GLY A 199 6.34 -32.93 -4.33
N ARG A 200 6.60 -31.92 -3.49
CA ARG A 200 7.80 -31.08 -3.53
C ARG A 200 8.72 -31.36 -2.34
N LYS A 201 10.02 -31.23 -2.62
CA LYS A 201 11.11 -31.03 -1.67
C LYS A 201 11.85 -29.76 -2.11
N PRO A 202 12.72 -29.14 -1.29
CA PRO A 202 13.45 -27.95 -1.70
C PRO A 202 14.33 -28.11 -2.96
N TRP A 203 14.67 -29.35 -3.33
CA TRP A 203 15.59 -29.71 -4.43
C TRP A 203 14.99 -30.63 -5.50
N THR A 204 13.69 -30.94 -5.44
CA THR A 204 13.02 -31.77 -6.47
C THR A 204 11.50 -31.64 -6.39
N PHE A 205 10.85 -31.83 -7.54
CA PHE A 205 9.41 -31.94 -7.67
C PHE A 205 9.02 -33.23 -8.42
N ASN A 206 7.90 -33.85 -8.04
CA ASN A 206 7.30 -34.97 -8.76
C ASN A 206 5.83 -34.67 -9.10
N SER A 207 5.46 -34.85 -10.36
CA SER A 207 4.07 -34.89 -10.84
C SER A 207 3.72 -36.29 -11.36
N GLY A 208 2.71 -36.90 -10.76
CA GLY A 208 2.14 -38.18 -11.17
C GLY A 208 2.68 -39.41 -10.46
N GLY A 209 1.88 -40.48 -10.53
CA GLY A 209 2.06 -41.75 -9.83
C GLY A 209 0.79 -42.62 -9.90
N GLU A 210 0.78 -43.77 -9.22
CA GLU A 210 -0.32 -44.74 -9.27
C GLU A 210 -1.63 -44.21 -8.63
N GLY A 211 -1.55 -43.24 -7.73
CA GLY A 211 -2.70 -42.61 -7.07
C GLY A 211 -3.41 -41.55 -7.91
N SER A 212 -2.81 -41.05 -9.00
CA SER A 212 -3.46 -40.12 -9.92
C SER A 212 -4.54 -40.82 -10.74
N GLY A 213 -5.73 -40.22 -10.84
CA GLY A 213 -6.84 -40.83 -11.57
C GLY A 213 -8.03 -39.92 -11.75
N LEU A 214 -8.93 -40.31 -12.66
CA LEU A 214 -10.17 -39.59 -12.94
C LEU A 214 -11.35 -40.31 -12.28
N TYR A 215 -12.07 -39.64 -11.39
CA TYR A 215 -13.15 -40.22 -10.60
C TYR A 215 -14.48 -39.51 -10.93
N ILE A 216 -15.55 -40.29 -11.10
CA ILE A 216 -16.91 -39.76 -11.36
C ILE A 216 -17.90 -40.22 -10.29
N THR A 217 -18.65 -39.27 -9.74
CA THR A 217 -19.89 -39.53 -8.98
C THR A 217 -21.11 -39.21 -9.86
N VAL A 218 -22.25 -39.84 -9.58
CA VAL A 218 -23.58 -39.42 -10.07
C VAL A 218 -24.60 -39.20 -8.96
N ASP A 219 -24.22 -39.41 -7.69
CA ASP A 219 -25.10 -39.40 -6.53
C ASP A 219 -24.71 -38.36 -5.46
N GLY A 220 -23.98 -37.32 -5.86
CA GLY A 220 -23.55 -36.23 -4.97
C GLY A 220 -22.34 -36.58 -4.11
N GLY A 221 -21.45 -37.45 -4.59
CA GLY A 221 -20.21 -37.82 -3.90
C GLY A 221 -20.42 -38.81 -2.76
N ASN A 222 -21.50 -39.59 -2.79
CA ASN A 222 -21.67 -40.71 -1.87
C ASN A 222 -20.91 -41.95 -2.38
N ASN A 223 -20.87 -42.14 -3.71
CA ASN A 223 -20.06 -43.17 -4.36
C ASN A 223 -19.28 -42.56 -5.54
N TRP A 224 -18.00 -42.90 -5.62
CA TRP A 224 -17.12 -42.51 -6.72
C TRP A 224 -16.68 -43.74 -7.51
N LYS A 225 -16.76 -43.66 -8.83
CA LYS A 225 -16.24 -44.65 -9.76
C LYS A 225 -14.98 -44.11 -10.42
N GLU A 226 -13.89 -44.86 -10.35
CA GLU A 226 -12.68 -44.60 -11.12
C GLU A 226 -12.90 -44.88 -12.62
N ILE A 227 -12.33 -44.02 -13.47
CA ILE A 227 -12.27 -44.17 -14.92
C ILE A 227 -10.84 -44.58 -15.28
N THR A 228 -10.69 -45.73 -15.95
CA THR A 228 -9.38 -46.34 -16.20
C THR A 228 -9.05 -46.39 -17.70
N SER A 229 -7.91 -47.00 -18.05
CA SER A 229 -7.56 -47.25 -19.46
C SER A 229 -8.57 -48.12 -20.22
N GLU A 230 -9.40 -48.92 -19.53
CA GLU A 230 -10.52 -49.66 -20.16
C GLU A 230 -11.61 -48.72 -20.69
N ASN A 231 -11.71 -47.52 -20.12
CA ASN A 231 -12.61 -46.46 -20.55
C ASN A 231 -11.97 -45.50 -21.58
N GLY A 232 -10.75 -45.78 -22.05
CA GLY A 232 -10.08 -45.02 -23.11
C GLY A 232 -9.11 -43.92 -22.67
N LEU A 233 -8.77 -43.85 -21.37
CA LEU A 233 -7.66 -43.05 -20.85
C LEU A 233 -6.28 -43.70 -21.17
N PRO A 234 -5.15 -43.00 -20.97
CA PRO A 234 -3.81 -43.59 -21.07
C PRO A 234 -3.61 -44.83 -20.17
N LYS A 235 -2.55 -45.59 -20.44
CA LYS A 235 -2.07 -46.70 -19.59
C LYS A 235 -0.82 -46.31 -18.83
N GLY A 236 -0.68 -46.85 -17.62
CA GLY A 236 0.38 -46.48 -16.69
C GLY A 236 0.02 -45.24 -15.89
N ASP A 237 1.00 -44.71 -15.18
CA ASP A 237 0.83 -43.58 -14.25
C ASP A 237 0.30 -42.33 -14.96
N LEU A 238 -0.58 -41.63 -14.26
CA LEU A 238 -1.16 -40.35 -14.69
C LEU A 238 -0.61 -39.21 -13.82
N GLY A 239 -0.67 -37.99 -14.32
CA GLY A 239 -0.30 -36.77 -13.61
C GLY A 239 -1.51 -35.86 -13.36
N ARG A 240 -1.30 -34.54 -13.44
CA ARG A 240 -2.41 -33.58 -13.29
C ARG A 240 -3.39 -33.72 -14.46
N ILE A 241 -4.69 -33.65 -14.17
CA ILE A 241 -5.76 -33.74 -15.18
C ILE A 241 -6.64 -32.50 -15.09
N GLY A 242 -6.70 -31.71 -16.17
CA GLY A 242 -7.66 -30.61 -16.34
C GLY A 242 -8.92 -31.09 -17.04
N ILE A 243 -10.10 -30.60 -16.66
CA ILE A 243 -11.40 -31.16 -17.06
C ILE A 243 -12.39 -30.03 -17.37
N ALA A 244 -13.15 -30.14 -18.46
CA ALA A 244 -14.20 -29.17 -18.79
C ALA A 244 -15.45 -29.80 -19.40
N PHE A 245 -16.63 -29.46 -18.88
CA PHE A 245 -17.92 -29.78 -19.49
C PHE A 245 -18.29 -28.76 -20.58
N ALA A 246 -18.84 -29.21 -21.70
CA ALA A 246 -19.58 -28.33 -22.60
C ALA A 246 -20.93 -27.97 -21.96
N THR A 247 -21.13 -26.71 -21.55
CA THR A 247 -22.31 -26.37 -20.74
C THR A 247 -23.62 -26.41 -21.51
N ASN A 248 -23.59 -26.12 -22.82
CA ASN A 248 -24.72 -26.31 -23.72
C ASN A 248 -25.09 -27.79 -23.95
N LYS A 249 -24.20 -28.74 -23.60
CA LYS A 249 -24.27 -30.15 -24.03
C LYS A 249 -23.44 -31.06 -23.14
N SER A 250 -23.85 -31.24 -21.88
CA SER A 250 -23.02 -31.88 -20.83
C SER A 250 -22.72 -33.38 -20.99
N ASN A 251 -23.20 -34.02 -22.05
CA ASN A 251 -22.65 -35.31 -22.48
C ASN A 251 -21.29 -35.17 -23.18
N ILE A 252 -20.87 -33.96 -23.57
CA ILE A 252 -19.52 -33.68 -24.05
C ILE A 252 -18.68 -33.14 -22.88
N VAL A 253 -17.54 -33.80 -22.67
CA VAL A 253 -16.54 -33.43 -21.67
C VAL A 253 -15.16 -33.52 -22.33
N TYR A 254 -14.24 -32.63 -21.98
CA TYR A 254 -12.84 -32.69 -22.38
C TYR A 254 -11.97 -32.90 -21.14
N ALA A 255 -10.84 -33.58 -21.33
CA ALA A 255 -9.82 -33.75 -20.31
C ALA A 255 -8.42 -33.62 -20.90
N LEU A 256 -7.60 -32.71 -20.35
CA LEU A 256 -6.16 -32.63 -20.64
C LEU A 256 -5.45 -33.50 -19.61
N VAL A 257 -4.89 -34.62 -20.06
CA VAL A 257 -4.34 -35.67 -19.19
C VAL A 257 -2.82 -35.65 -19.28
N GLU A 258 -2.15 -35.42 -18.15
CA GLU A 258 -0.73 -35.72 -18.02
C GLU A 258 -0.50 -37.24 -17.94
N ALA A 259 0.43 -37.73 -18.74
CA ALA A 259 0.86 -39.12 -18.80
C ALA A 259 2.23 -39.19 -19.48
N LYS A 260 2.79 -40.39 -19.66
CA LYS A 260 4.00 -40.61 -20.47
C LYS A 260 3.94 -39.98 -21.88
N VAL A 261 2.74 -39.84 -22.44
CA VAL A 261 2.45 -38.95 -23.57
C VAL A 261 1.20 -38.15 -23.21
N ASN A 262 1.37 -36.86 -22.97
CA ASN A 262 0.28 -35.95 -22.63
C ASN A 262 -0.75 -35.88 -23.78
N GLY A 263 -2.03 -35.79 -23.45
CA GLY A 263 -3.09 -35.82 -24.47
C GLY A 263 -4.37 -35.11 -24.05
N LEU A 264 -5.04 -34.50 -25.03
CA LEU A 264 -6.38 -33.97 -24.90
C LEU A 264 -7.39 -35.04 -25.32
N TYR A 265 -8.26 -35.43 -24.40
CA TYR A 265 -9.29 -36.45 -24.55
C TYR A 265 -10.68 -35.82 -24.61
N LYS A 266 -11.59 -36.45 -25.34
CA LYS A 266 -13.02 -36.09 -25.41
C LYS A 266 -13.89 -37.29 -25.04
N SER A 267 -14.85 -37.05 -24.15
CA SER A 267 -15.99 -37.91 -23.91
C SER A 267 -17.23 -37.39 -24.66
N THR A 268 -18.12 -38.31 -25.04
CA THR A 268 -19.42 -37.99 -25.67
C THR A 268 -20.61 -38.62 -24.94
N ASP A 269 -20.36 -39.31 -23.82
CA ASP A 269 -21.36 -39.91 -22.92
C ASP A 269 -21.35 -39.30 -21.51
N GLY A 270 -20.69 -38.15 -21.35
CA GLY A 270 -20.67 -37.38 -20.10
C GLY A 270 -19.57 -37.76 -19.13
N GLY A 271 -18.48 -38.36 -19.60
CA GLY A 271 -17.28 -38.66 -18.82
C GLY A 271 -17.03 -40.15 -18.53
N PHE A 272 -17.87 -41.06 -19.05
CA PHE A 272 -17.73 -42.50 -18.78
C PHE A 272 -16.80 -43.21 -19.75
N ASN A 273 -16.73 -42.78 -21.01
CA ASN A 273 -15.77 -43.26 -22.00
C ASN A 273 -15.12 -42.09 -22.75
N TRP A 274 -13.85 -42.26 -23.09
CA TRP A 274 -12.95 -41.23 -23.58
C TRP A 274 -12.25 -41.65 -24.88
N LYS A 275 -11.88 -40.66 -25.70
CA LYS A 275 -11.07 -40.85 -26.90
C LYS A 275 -10.05 -39.72 -27.02
N LEU A 276 -8.81 -40.05 -27.34
CA LEU A 276 -7.77 -39.07 -27.67
C LEU A 276 -8.21 -38.23 -28.88
N VAL A 277 -8.04 -36.92 -28.78
CA VAL A 277 -8.29 -35.94 -29.85
C VAL A 277 -6.99 -35.40 -30.42
N SER A 278 -6.07 -34.97 -29.55
CA SER A 278 -4.76 -34.43 -29.92
C SER A 278 -3.71 -34.73 -28.87
N ASP A 279 -2.48 -34.95 -29.32
CA ASP A 279 -1.23 -35.05 -28.55
C ASP A 279 -0.26 -33.89 -28.86
N LYS A 280 -0.74 -32.86 -29.59
CA LYS A 280 0.07 -31.77 -30.15
C LYS A 280 -0.56 -30.41 -29.92
N ASN A 281 0.30 -29.42 -29.63
CA ASN A 281 -0.08 -28.03 -29.42
C ASN A 281 -1.16 -27.85 -28.33
N ILE A 282 -1.08 -28.66 -27.27
CA ILE A 282 -2.01 -28.69 -26.12
C ILE A 282 -1.40 -28.08 -24.85
N GLY A 283 -0.41 -27.20 -24.99
CA GLY A 283 0.39 -26.67 -23.89
C GLY A 283 1.52 -27.61 -23.44
N GLY A 284 2.09 -27.32 -22.28
CA GLY A 284 3.16 -28.08 -21.63
C GLY A 284 3.22 -27.77 -20.13
N ARG A 285 4.10 -28.44 -19.38
CA ARG A 285 4.23 -28.31 -17.91
C ARG A 285 2.90 -28.56 -17.14
N PRO A 286 2.25 -29.73 -17.29
CA PRO A 286 0.87 -29.95 -16.79
C PRO A 286 0.68 -29.71 -15.29
N PHE A 287 1.71 -29.93 -14.47
CA PHE A 287 1.63 -29.67 -13.04
C PHE A 287 1.32 -28.20 -12.70
N TYR A 288 1.75 -27.26 -13.54
CA TYR A 288 1.56 -25.81 -13.33
C TYR A 288 0.39 -25.27 -14.14
N TYR A 289 0.11 -25.85 -15.32
CA TYR A 289 -1.09 -25.51 -16.10
C TYR A 289 -1.84 -26.75 -16.57
N ALA A 290 -3.06 -26.89 -16.08
CA ALA A 290 -4.03 -27.92 -16.49
C ALA A 290 -5.45 -27.32 -16.51
N GLU A 291 -5.59 -26.12 -17.08
CA GLU A 291 -6.84 -25.35 -17.04
C GLU A 291 -7.54 -25.38 -18.41
N LEU A 292 -8.75 -25.95 -18.45
CA LEU A 292 -9.58 -26.08 -19.65
C LEU A 292 -10.94 -25.40 -19.45
N TYR A 293 -11.42 -24.73 -20.51
CA TYR A 293 -12.76 -24.15 -20.57
C TYR A 293 -13.41 -24.45 -21.92
N VAL A 294 -14.73 -24.65 -21.94
CA VAL A 294 -15.52 -24.80 -23.17
C VAL A 294 -16.44 -23.58 -23.30
N ASP A 295 -16.58 -23.06 -24.51
CA ASP A 295 -17.51 -21.98 -24.80
C ASP A 295 -18.95 -22.42 -24.44
N PRO A 296 -19.69 -21.64 -23.63
CA PRO A 296 -20.98 -22.05 -23.12
C PRO A 296 -22.11 -22.05 -24.16
N GLN A 297 -21.84 -21.61 -25.39
CA GLN A 297 -22.75 -21.64 -26.55
C GLN A 297 -22.26 -22.57 -27.68
N ASN A 298 -20.99 -23.02 -27.67
CA ASN A 298 -20.41 -23.91 -28.68
C ASN A 298 -19.52 -25.03 -28.07
N GLU A 299 -20.01 -26.28 -28.09
CA GLU A 299 -19.31 -27.44 -27.50
C GLU A 299 -17.96 -27.81 -28.14
N ASN A 300 -17.63 -27.23 -29.30
CA ASN A 300 -16.38 -27.49 -30.02
C ASN A 300 -15.38 -26.34 -29.89
N ARG A 301 -15.76 -25.21 -29.28
CA ARG A 301 -14.83 -24.14 -28.97
C ARG A 301 -14.26 -24.34 -27.56
N ILE A 302 -12.95 -24.46 -27.48
CA ILE A 302 -12.21 -24.81 -26.26
C ILE A 302 -11.12 -23.77 -26.06
N TYR A 303 -10.96 -23.32 -24.82
CA TYR A 303 -9.85 -22.50 -24.36
C TYR A 303 -8.96 -23.37 -23.46
N ASN A 304 -7.67 -23.40 -23.76
CA ASN A 304 -6.65 -24.16 -23.05
C ASN A 304 -5.60 -23.19 -22.53
N LEU A 305 -5.49 -23.09 -21.20
CA LEU A 305 -4.62 -22.15 -20.50
C LEU A 305 -3.30 -22.83 -20.15
N HIS A 306 -2.21 -22.20 -20.56
CA HIS A 306 -0.85 -22.52 -20.15
C HIS A 306 -0.02 -21.23 -20.13
N THR A 307 1.26 -21.28 -20.54
CA THR A 307 2.05 -20.06 -20.83
C THR A 307 1.35 -19.08 -21.77
N TYR A 308 0.39 -19.55 -22.58
CA TYR A 308 -0.49 -18.73 -23.44
C TYR A 308 -1.95 -19.17 -23.24
N VAL A 309 -2.92 -18.34 -23.64
CA VAL A 309 -4.31 -18.79 -23.88
C VAL A 309 -4.43 -19.26 -25.32
N THR A 310 -4.76 -20.54 -25.51
CA THR A 310 -4.99 -21.11 -26.85
C THR A 310 -6.46 -21.47 -27.08
N LYS A 311 -7.00 -21.10 -28.24
CA LYS A 311 -8.40 -21.27 -28.67
C LYS A 311 -8.51 -22.27 -29.82
N SER A 312 -9.30 -23.32 -29.62
CA SER A 312 -9.78 -24.22 -30.67
C SER A 312 -11.22 -23.88 -31.01
N ASP A 313 -11.65 -24.12 -32.26
CA ASP A 313 -13.06 -24.07 -32.70
C ASP A 313 -13.54 -25.42 -33.31
N ASP A 314 -12.67 -26.44 -33.34
CA ASP A 314 -12.91 -27.74 -34.01
C ASP A 314 -12.96 -28.95 -33.07
N GLY A 315 -13.11 -28.68 -31.76
CA GLY A 315 -13.18 -29.65 -30.68
C GLY A 315 -11.81 -30.12 -30.19
N GLY A 316 -10.77 -29.30 -30.32
CA GLY A 316 -9.44 -29.56 -29.77
C GLY A 316 -8.45 -30.25 -30.73
N LYS A 317 -8.71 -30.23 -32.05
CA LYS A 317 -7.81 -30.82 -33.06
C LYS A 317 -6.79 -29.79 -33.54
N THR A 318 -7.19 -28.53 -33.63
CA THR A 318 -6.31 -27.39 -33.92
C THR A 318 -6.53 -26.26 -32.93
N PHE A 319 -5.45 -25.54 -32.61
CA PHE A 319 -5.41 -24.44 -31.66
C PHE A 319 -4.67 -23.24 -32.28
N ARG A 320 -5.10 -22.02 -31.92
CA ARG A 320 -4.38 -20.76 -32.16
C ARG A 320 -4.20 -20.03 -30.84
N SER A 321 -3.16 -19.22 -30.70
CA SER A 321 -3.02 -18.31 -29.56
C SER A 321 -4.02 -17.15 -29.68
N ILE A 322 -4.52 -16.69 -28.52
CA ILE A 322 -5.31 -15.45 -28.38
C ILE A 322 -4.77 -14.54 -27.25
N ALA A 323 -3.76 -14.98 -26.50
CA ALA A 323 -3.06 -14.19 -25.50
C ALA A 323 -1.61 -14.70 -25.44
N ASP A 324 -0.67 -13.86 -25.87
CA ASP A 324 0.77 -14.11 -25.87
C ASP A 324 1.58 -12.80 -25.92
N TYR A 325 2.90 -12.91 -25.82
CA TYR A 325 3.83 -11.78 -25.91
C TYR A 325 3.63 -10.89 -27.16
N GLY A 326 3.13 -11.46 -28.27
CA GLY A 326 2.92 -10.76 -29.54
C GLY A 326 1.68 -9.86 -29.55
N ASN A 327 0.65 -10.16 -28.74
CA ASN A 327 -0.50 -9.26 -28.56
C ASN A 327 -0.45 -8.43 -27.26
N GLY A 328 0.66 -8.51 -26.51
CA GLY A 328 0.94 -7.65 -25.36
C GLY A 328 0.26 -8.10 -24.06
N VAL A 329 -0.22 -9.35 -24.00
CA VAL A 329 -0.72 -9.96 -22.76
C VAL A 329 0.43 -10.71 -22.07
N HIS A 330 0.54 -10.55 -20.75
CA HIS A 330 1.54 -11.27 -19.95
C HIS A 330 1.28 -12.79 -20.00
N PRO A 331 2.34 -13.62 -20.09
CA PRO A 331 2.22 -15.08 -20.10
C PRO A 331 1.71 -15.66 -18.77
N ASP A 332 1.61 -17.00 -18.76
CA ASP A 332 1.36 -17.83 -17.58
C ASP A 332 -0.04 -17.60 -16.98
N HIS A 333 -1.03 -18.19 -17.65
CA HIS A 333 -2.45 -17.98 -17.42
C HIS A 333 -3.01 -19.05 -16.49
N HIS A 334 -3.75 -18.61 -15.45
CA HIS A 334 -4.25 -19.46 -14.37
C HIS A 334 -5.75 -19.32 -14.10
N ALA A 335 -6.40 -18.26 -14.61
CA ALA A 335 -7.83 -18.06 -14.42
C ALA A 335 -8.49 -17.55 -15.70
N PHE A 336 -9.63 -18.15 -16.06
CA PHE A 336 -10.45 -17.68 -17.18
C PHE A 336 -11.92 -17.61 -16.78
N TRP A 337 -12.63 -16.64 -17.34
CA TRP A 337 -14.09 -16.56 -17.26
C TRP A 337 -14.68 -16.20 -18.63
N ILE A 338 -15.74 -16.91 -19.02
CA ILE A 338 -16.49 -16.69 -20.25
C ILE A 338 -17.92 -16.34 -19.86
N ASN A 339 -18.43 -15.22 -20.34
CA ASN A 339 -19.82 -14.82 -20.09
C ASN A 339 -20.78 -15.80 -20.77
N PRO A 340 -21.68 -16.50 -20.02
CA PRO A 340 -22.59 -17.48 -20.59
C PRO A 340 -23.61 -16.91 -21.59
N MET A 341 -23.91 -15.61 -21.49
CA MET A 341 -24.91 -14.95 -22.34
C MET A 341 -24.31 -14.24 -23.56
N ASP A 342 -23.00 -13.97 -23.57
CA ASP A 342 -22.29 -13.24 -24.62
C ASP A 342 -20.81 -13.67 -24.63
N THR A 343 -20.49 -14.72 -25.39
CA THR A 343 -19.18 -15.41 -25.28
C THR A 343 -18.01 -14.65 -25.89
N GLU A 344 -18.26 -13.47 -26.44
CA GLU A 344 -17.21 -12.52 -26.83
C GLU A 344 -16.72 -11.70 -25.60
N HIS A 345 -17.50 -11.60 -24.52
CA HIS A 345 -17.02 -11.08 -23.23
C HIS A 345 -16.29 -12.17 -22.44
N VAL A 346 -14.96 -12.04 -22.38
CA VAL A 346 -14.06 -12.95 -21.64
C VAL A 346 -13.11 -12.17 -20.75
N ILE A 347 -12.70 -12.79 -19.64
CA ILE A 347 -11.75 -12.22 -18.66
C ILE A 347 -10.66 -13.26 -18.41
N ASP A 348 -9.41 -12.82 -18.51
CA ASP A 348 -8.19 -13.61 -18.34
C ASP A 348 -7.39 -13.11 -17.12
N GLY A 349 -6.84 -14.05 -16.35
CA GLY A 349 -6.00 -13.83 -15.18
C GLY A 349 -4.72 -14.65 -15.28
N ASN A 350 -3.58 -13.96 -15.13
CA ASN A 350 -2.25 -14.49 -15.38
C ASN A 350 -1.21 -13.92 -14.39
N ASP A 351 0.06 -14.29 -14.54
CA ASP A 351 1.15 -13.90 -13.63
C ASP A 351 1.46 -12.38 -13.64
N GLY A 352 0.96 -11.64 -14.64
CA GLY A 352 1.02 -10.18 -14.75
C GLY A 352 -0.34 -9.48 -14.60
N GLY A 353 -1.33 -10.10 -13.97
CA GLY A 353 -2.59 -9.45 -13.59
C GLY A 353 -3.83 -9.89 -14.38
N LEU A 354 -4.69 -8.92 -14.70
CA LEU A 354 -6.04 -9.15 -15.25
C LEU A 354 -6.26 -8.43 -16.58
N ASN A 355 -6.81 -9.16 -17.55
CA ASN A 355 -7.13 -8.68 -18.89
C ASN A 355 -8.60 -8.94 -19.23
N ILE A 356 -9.28 -7.95 -19.83
CA ILE A 356 -10.71 -8.02 -20.19
C ILE A 356 -10.87 -7.80 -21.69
N SER A 357 -11.63 -8.67 -22.36
CA SER A 357 -11.96 -8.61 -23.78
C SER A 357 -13.49 -8.57 -23.97
N HIS A 358 -13.95 -7.89 -25.02
CA HIS A 358 -15.35 -7.90 -25.48
C HIS A 358 -15.49 -8.33 -26.96
N ASP A 359 -14.45 -8.96 -27.52
CA ASP A 359 -14.40 -9.46 -28.90
C ASP A 359 -13.80 -10.89 -28.98
N GLY A 360 -13.99 -11.68 -27.93
CA GLY A 360 -13.64 -13.11 -27.89
C GLY A 360 -12.15 -13.42 -27.75
N GLY A 361 -11.36 -12.41 -27.37
CA GLY A 361 -9.91 -12.45 -27.16
C GLY A 361 -9.09 -11.89 -28.33
N GLU A 362 -9.70 -11.13 -29.25
CA GLU A 362 -8.99 -10.50 -30.37
C GLU A 362 -8.31 -9.20 -29.91
N THR A 363 -8.88 -8.45 -28.95
CA THR A 363 -8.25 -7.33 -28.25
C THR A 363 -8.48 -7.36 -26.74
N TRP A 364 -7.48 -6.90 -25.98
CA TRP A 364 -7.46 -6.98 -24.52
C TRP A 364 -7.26 -5.62 -23.86
N ARG A 365 -7.96 -5.37 -22.76
CA ARG A 365 -7.73 -4.25 -21.85
C ARG A 365 -7.16 -4.74 -20.53
N PHE A 366 -5.92 -4.35 -20.25
CA PHE A 366 -5.24 -4.59 -18.98
C PHE A 366 -5.81 -3.72 -17.83
N ALA A 367 -5.91 -4.29 -16.62
CA ALA A 367 -6.38 -3.61 -15.41
C ALA A 367 -5.22 -2.98 -14.60
N SER A 368 -4.66 -1.88 -15.11
CA SER A 368 -3.47 -1.18 -14.54
C SER A 368 -3.64 -0.52 -13.16
N ASN A 369 -4.69 -0.87 -12.41
CA ASN A 369 -5.02 -0.30 -11.11
C ASN A 369 -5.20 -1.33 -9.97
N ILE A 370 -4.51 -2.47 -10.09
CA ILE A 370 -4.47 -3.56 -9.10
C ILE A 370 -3.02 -3.75 -8.59
N PRO A 371 -2.60 -3.07 -7.50
CA PRO A 371 -1.23 -3.11 -6.96
C PRO A 371 -0.94 -4.42 -6.19
N VAL A 372 -0.80 -5.54 -6.91
CA VAL A 372 -0.55 -6.87 -6.32
C VAL A 372 0.85 -7.44 -6.64
N GLY A 373 1.82 -6.56 -6.88
CA GLY A 373 3.22 -6.94 -7.11
C GLY A 373 3.81 -7.79 -5.98
N GLN A 374 4.61 -8.79 -6.35
CA GLN A 374 5.17 -9.82 -5.48
C GLN A 374 6.69 -9.67 -5.33
N PHE A 375 7.13 -8.74 -4.48
CA PHE A 375 8.56 -8.41 -4.32
C PHE A 375 9.33 -9.41 -3.47
N TYR A 376 10.53 -9.78 -3.91
CA TYR A 376 11.44 -10.66 -3.18
C TYR A 376 12.33 -9.93 -2.17
N HIS A 377 12.92 -8.80 -2.56
CA HIS A 377 13.89 -8.04 -1.78
C HIS A 377 13.68 -6.53 -1.97
N VAL A 378 14.19 -5.70 -1.06
CA VAL A 378 14.03 -4.23 -1.07
C VAL A 378 15.40 -3.55 -1.02
N ASN A 379 15.59 -2.48 -1.78
CA ASN A 379 16.70 -1.55 -1.57
C ASN A 379 16.25 -0.09 -1.78
N VAL A 380 17.06 0.87 -1.35
CA VAL A 380 16.82 2.31 -1.48
C VAL A 380 18.08 3.04 -1.93
N ASP A 381 17.93 4.28 -2.42
CA ASP A 381 19.06 5.19 -2.67
C ASP A 381 19.00 6.47 -1.83
N ASP A 382 20.00 7.34 -2.04
CA ASP A 382 20.16 8.64 -1.39
C ASP A 382 19.70 9.83 -2.25
N ASP A 383 19.03 9.59 -3.39
CA ASP A 383 18.52 10.68 -4.22
C ASP A 383 17.49 11.53 -3.42
N PHE A 384 17.18 12.74 -3.90
CA PHE A 384 16.12 13.57 -3.33
C PHE A 384 15.11 14.01 -4.39
N PRO A 385 13.87 13.47 -4.39
CA PRO A 385 13.39 12.32 -3.61
C PRO A 385 14.18 11.03 -3.89
N TYR A 386 14.17 10.10 -2.93
CA TYR A 386 14.84 8.81 -3.09
C TYR A 386 14.01 7.82 -3.93
N HIS A 387 14.66 6.79 -4.44
CA HIS A 387 14.03 5.67 -5.11
C HIS A 387 14.04 4.40 -4.27
N VAL A 388 13.05 3.55 -4.51
CA VAL A 388 12.89 2.19 -4.01
C VAL A 388 13.15 1.22 -5.16
N TYR A 389 13.86 0.14 -4.85
CA TYR A 389 14.30 -0.89 -5.78
C TYR A 389 13.84 -2.27 -5.32
N GLY A 390 13.55 -3.15 -6.26
CA GLY A 390 13.36 -4.57 -5.97
C GLY A 390 12.87 -5.37 -7.18
N GLY A 391 13.04 -6.68 -7.10
CA GLY A 391 12.59 -7.62 -8.12
C GLY A 391 11.33 -8.38 -7.72
N MET A 392 10.52 -8.72 -8.72
CA MET A 392 9.23 -9.38 -8.58
C MET A 392 9.17 -10.74 -9.23
N GLN A 393 8.37 -11.64 -8.66
CA GLN A 393 7.95 -12.89 -9.29
C GLN A 393 7.36 -12.62 -10.69
N ASP A 394 7.88 -13.32 -11.70
CA ASP A 394 7.58 -13.31 -13.14
C ASP A 394 7.65 -11.95 -13.88
N ASN A 395 7.74 -10.83 -13.14
CA ASN A 395 7.52 -9.48 -13.63
C ASN A 395 8.78 -8.59 -13.67
N GLY A 396 9.98 -9.13 -13.43
CA GLY A 396 11.26 -8.41 -13.58
C GLY A 396 11.72 -7.58 -12.38
N SER A 397 12.82 -6.85 -12.60
CA SER A 397 13.52 -5.98 -11.64
C SER A 397 13.19 -4.51 -11.88
N TRP A 398 12.78 -3.78 -10.83
CA TRP A 398 12.21 -2.44 -10.94
C TRP A 398 12.86 -1.40 -10.03
N VAL A 399 12.68 -0.14 -10.42
CA VAL A 399 12.90 1.05 -9.60
C VAL A 399 11.72 2.01 -9.72
N GLY A 400 11.39 2.72 -8.65
CA GLY A 400 10.41 3.81 -8.63
C GLY A 400 10.61 4.73 -7.43
N PRO A 401 9.92 5.87 -7.34
CA PRO A 401 10.16 6.86 -6.29
C PRO A 401 9.52 6.47 -4.96
N GLY A 402 10.24 6.65 -3.85
CA GLY A 402 9.67 6.52 -2.50
C GLY A 402 8.64 7.61 -2.18
N TYR A 403 8.80 8.79 -2.79
CA TYR A 403 7.80 9.86 -2.88
C TYR A 403 8.12 10.80 -4.06
N VAL A 404 7.14 11.59 -4.51
CA VAL A 404 7.32 12.52 -5.65
C VAL A 404 6.99 13.96 -5.31
N LEU A 405 7.79 14.87 -5.88
CA LEU A 405 7.59 16.32 -5.83
C LEU A 405 6.89 16.79 -7.11
N LYS A 406 5.68 16.28 -7.35
CA LYS A 406 4.85 16.63 -8.53
C LYS A 406 3.35 16.52 -8.24
N SER A 407 2.56 17.11 -9.13
CA SER A 407 1.10 16.96 -9.13
C SER A 407 0.69 15.58 -9.63
N GLY A 408 -0.27 14.94 -8.97
CA GLY A 408 -0.90 13.70 -9.44
C GLY A 408 -0.42 12.40 -8.78
N GLY A 409 0.39 12.49 -7.72
CA GLY A 409 0.87 11.33 -6.95
C GLY A 409 1.94 10.51 -7.67
N ILE A 410 2.29 9.37 -7.07
CA ILE A 410 3.14 8.34 -7.68
C ILE A 410 2.27 7.58 -8.68
N ARG A 411 2.72 7.37 -9.91
CA ARG A 411 1.94 6.74 -10.99
C ARG A 411 2.68 5.56 -11.58
N ASN A 412 1.98 4.73 -12.36
CA ASN A 412 2.62 3.60 -13.05
C ASN A 412 3.81 4.04 -13.93
N ASN A 413 3.73 5.20 -14.59
CA ASN A 413 4.81 5.76 -15.41
C ASN A 413 5.98 6.36 -14.61
N ASP A 414 5.95 6.35 -13.27
CA ASP A 414 7.12 6.66 -12.42
C ASP A 414 8.02 5.45 -12.19
N TRP A 415 7.54 4.24 -12.52
CA TRP A 415 8.27 3.00 -12.34
C TRP A 415 8.96 2.59 -13.64
N GLN A 416 10.19 2.11 -13.51
CA GLN A 416 11.05 1.69 -14.61
C GLN A 416 11.56 0.26 -14.39
N GLU A 417 11.41 -0.58 -15.40
CA GLU A 417 12.03 -1.89 -15.48
C GLU A 417 13.52 -1.75 -15.82
N LEU A 418 14.36 -2.52 -15.11
CA LEU A 418 15.82 -2.52 -15.24
C LEU A 418 16.34 -3.83 -15.84
N TYR A 419 15.66 -4.96 -15.56
CA TYR A 419 16.06 -6.28 -16.03
C TYR A 419 14.89 -7.28 -15.95
N PHE A 420 14.62 -8.04 -17.01
CA PHE A 420 13.46 -8.91 -17.11
C PHE A 420 13.71 -10.36 -16.63
N GLY A 421 12.63 -11.09 -16.34
CA GLY A 421 12.61 -12.45 -15.78
C GLY A 421 11.83 -12.49 -14.46
N ASP A 422 12.06 -13.49 -13.61
CA ASP A 422 11.84 -13.30 -12.17
C ASP A 422 12.89 -12.29 -11.69
N GLY A 423 12.49 -11.15 -11.12
CA GLY A 423 13.43 -10.23 -10.49
C GLY A 423 13.75 -10.66 -9.05
N PHE A 424 15.00 -10.47 -8.62
CA PHE A 424 15.42 -10.69 -7.22
C PHE A 424 16.04 -9.44 -6.62
N ASP A 425 17.30 -9.48 -6.17
CA ASP A 425 17.97 -8.30 -5.63
C ASP A 425 18.17 -7.25 -6.73
N VAL A 426 17.89 -6.01 -6.35
CA VAL A 426 18.16 -4.81 -7.15
C VAL A 426 18.81 -3.80 -6.23
N ALA A 427 19.99 -3.32 -6.59
CA ALA A 427 20.79 -2.46 -5.75
C ALA A 427 21.40 -1.32 -6.58
N ALA A 428 21.08 -0.08 -6.21
CA ALA A 428 21.74 1.09 -6.76
C ALA A 428 23.23 1.10 -6.41
N LYS A 429 24.06 1.64 -7.29
CA LYS A 429 25.47 1.87 -6.98
C LYS A 429 25.58 2.99 -5.93
N PRO A 430 26.27 2.78 -4.79
CA PRO A 430 26.40 3.81 -3.76
C PRO A 430 27.02 5.10 -4.32
N GLY A 431 26.29 6.21 -4.17
CA GLY A 431 26.68 7.53 -4.65
C GLY A 431 26.44 7.81 -6.14
N ASP A 432 25.88 6.89 -6.92
CA ASP A 432 25.53 7.10 -8.34
C ASP A 432 24.33 6.22 -8.77
N SER A 433 23.11 6.67 -8.44
CA SER A 433 21.84 5.95 -8.68
C SER A 433 21.51 5.69 -10.16
N ARG A 434 22.25 6.31 -11.08
CA ARG A 434 22.17 6.00 -12.52
C ARG A 434 22.56 4.56 -12.80
N TYR A 435 23.53 4.03 -12.06
CA TYR A 435 24.02 2.67 -12.23
C TYR A 435 23.64 1.78 -11.05
N GLY A 436 23.78 0.47 -11.24
CA GLY A 436 23.54 -0.51 -10.18
C GLY A 436 23.45 -1.90 -10.75
N TYR A 437 22.92 -2.81 -9.94
CA TYR A 437 22.87 -4.24 -10.21
C TYR A 437 21.42 -4.71 -10.14
N ALA A 438 21.02 -5.57 -11.07
CA ALA A 438 19.69 -6.18 -11.09
C ALA A 438 19.82 -7.68 -11.42
N MET A 439 19.06 -8.51 -10.70
CA MET A 439 19.12 -9.96 -10.80
C MET A 439 17.94 -10.57 -11.58
N SER A 440 18.18 -11.75 -12.14
CA SER A 440 17.12 -12.68 -12.54
C SER A 440 17.47 -14.16 -12.31
N GLN A 441 16.52 -15.05 -12.54
CA GLN A 441 16.53 -16.42 -12.05
C GLN A 441 17.76 -17.25 -12.43
N GLY A 442 18.15 -18.15 -11.52
CA GLY A 442 19.32 -19.01 -11.70
C GLY A 442 20.63 -18.25 -11.51
N GLY A 443 20.63 -17.15 -10.72
CA GLY A 443 21.79 -16.29 -10.48
C GLY A 443 22.26 -15.50 -11.69
N ASN A 444 21.36 -15.11 -12.59
CA ASN A 444 21.68 -14.13 -13.61
C ASN A 444 21.75 -12.74 -12.97
N VAL A 445 22.72 -11.92 -13.38
CA VAL A 445 22.93 -10.59 -12.81
C VAL A 445 23.53 -9.66 -13.86
N GLY A 446 22.99 -8.45 -13.93
CA GLY A 446 23.39 -7.41 -14.86
C GLY A 446 23.73 -6.09 -14.17
N TYR A 447 24.77 -5.41 -14.65
CA TYR A 447 25.09 -4.03 -14.30
C TYR A 447 24.33 -3.09 -15.24
N TYR A 448 23.38 -2.31 -14.72
CA TYR A 448 22.48 -1.46 -15.52
C TYR A 448 22.96 0.00 -15.61
N ASP A 449 22.56 0.68 -16.68
CA ASP A 449 22.53 2.15 -16.81
C ASP A 449 21.07 2.60 -17.01
N ARG A 450 20.50 3.20 -15.97
CA ARG A 450 19.08 3.60 -15.88
C ARG A 450 18.70 4.68 -16.91
N GLU A 451 19.65 5.49 -17.38
CA GLU A 451 19.37 6.52 -18.39
C GLU A 451 19.36 5.98 -19.83
N THR A 452 20.22 5.00 -20.14
CA THR A 452 20.38 4.48 -21.51
C THR A 452 19.69 3.14 -21.75
N GLY A 453 19.30 2.43 -20.69
CA GLY A 453 18.76 1.07 -20.76
C GLY A 453 19.81 0.02 -21.14
N ARG A 454 21.11 0.36 -21.10
CA ARG A 454 22.19 -0.61 -21.32
C ARG A 454 22.35 -1.47 -20.06
N THR A 455 22.33 -2.78 -20.22
CA THR A 455 22.70 -3.74 -19.16
C THR A 455 23.86 -4.60 -19.61
N GLU A 456 24.91 -4.70 -18.78
CA GLU A 456 26.09 -5.54 -18.99
C GLU A 456 25.98 -6.81 -18.14
N PHE A 457 26.08 -7.99 -18.74
CA PHE A 457 25.95 -9.26 -18.04
C PHE A 457 27.23 -9.59 -17.25
N ILE A 458 27.11 -9.70 -15.93
CA ILE A 458 28.25 -9.78 -14.99
C ILE A 458 28.24 -11.03 -14.11
N LYS A 459 27.51 -12.08 -14.50
CA LYS A 459 27.46 -13.35 -13.73
C LYS A 459 28.85 -13.98 -13.59
N PRO A 460 29.27 -14.44 -12.39
CA PRO A 460 30.56 -15.09 -12.22
C PRO A 460 30.75 -16.35 -13.07
N VAL A 461 32.00 -16.60 -13.48
CA VAL A 461 32.44 -17.81 -14.17
C VAL A 461 33.68 -18.34 -13.45
N HIS A 462 33.72 -19.65 -13.17
CA HIS A 462 34.88 -20.26 -12.51
C HIS A 462 36.09 -20.27 -13.47
N PRO A 463 37.30 -19.85 -13.04
CA PRO A 463 38.47 -19.74 -13.93
C PRO A 463 38.83 -21.06 -14.62
N ASP A 464 38.73 -22.17 -13.89
CA ASP A 464 39.04 -23.51 -14.40
C ASP A 464 37.87 -24.22 -15.10
N GLY A 465 36.74 -23.54 -15.30
CA GLY A 465 35.55 -24.11 -15.96
C GLY A 465 34.66 -25.01 -15.09
N THR A 466 34.91 -25.09 -13.77
CA THR A 466 34.01 -25.77 -12.81
C THR A 466 32.59 -25.21 -12.90
N TYR A 467 31.60 -26.10 -12.94
CA TYR A 467 30.19 -25.69 -12.94
C TYR A 467 29.82 -24.99 -11.62
N LEU A 468 29.27 -23.77 -11.74
CA LEU A 468 28.78 -22.99 -10.62
C LEU A 468 27.29 -23.26 -10.43
N ARG A 469 26.90 -23.65 -9.21
CA ARG A 469 25.50 -23.87 -8.82
C ARG A 469 24.95 -22.55 -8.28
N PHE A 470 23.86 -22.07 -8.86
CA PHE A 470 23.17 -20.85 -8.43
C PHE A 470 21.73 -21.18 -8.06
N ASN A 471 21.21 -20.58 -6.99
CA ASN A 471 19.80 -20.73 -6.63
C ASN A 471 18.89 -20.06 -7.67
N TRP A 472 17.58 -20.31 -7.58
CA TRP A 472 16.57 -19.48 -8.24
C TRP A 472 16.73 -18.01 -7.82
N ASN A 473 16.76 -17.78 -6.50
CA ASN A 473 17.05 -16.50 -5.84
C ASN A 473 18.44 -16.58 -5.18
N ALA A 474 19.49 -16.24 -5.94
CA ALA A 474 20.88 -16.30 -5.47
C ALA A 474 21.26 -15.02 -4.70
N ALA A 475 22.25 -15.09 -3.81
CA ALA A 475 22.63 -13.96 -2.98
C ALA A 475 23.41 -12.86 -3.74
N LEU A 476 23.04 -11.59 -3.52
CA LEU A 476 23.82 -10.40 -3.86
C LEU A 476 24.02 -9.55 -2.59
N ALA A 477 25.19 -8.94 -2.42
CA ALA A 477 25.42 -7.91 -1.41
C ALA A 477 26.42 -6.86 -1.89
N LEU A 478 26.23 -5.59 -1.52
CA LEU A 478 27.20 -4.53 -1.78
C LEU A 478 28.35 -4.57 -0.76
N ASP A 479 29.52 -4.05 -1.12
CA ASP A 479 30.64 -3.88 -0.17
C ASP A 479 30.55 -2.52 0.57
N PRO A 480 30.35 -2.51 1.91
CA PRO A 480 30.28 -1.27 2.69
C PRO A 480 31.55 -0.41 2.62
N PHE A 481 32.69 -0.98 2.23
CA PHE A 481 33.99 -0.31 2.17
C PHE A 481 34.46 0.02 0.75
N ASN A 482 33.68 -0.32 -0.29
CA ASN A 482 34.02 -0.07 -1.69
C ASN A 482 32.76 0.15 -2.52
N THR A 483 32.53 1.39 -3.00
CA THR A 483 31.36 1.74 -3.81
C THR A 483 31.31 1.08 -5.20
N ASN A 484 32.40 0.42 -5.63
CA ASN A 484 32.45 -0.42 -6.83
C ASN A 484 32.46 -1.93 -6.49
N GLY A 485 32.33 -2.29 -5.22
CA GLY A 485 32.48 -3.64 -4.70
C GLY A 485 31.15 -4.34 -4.44
N LEU A 486 31.12 -5.65 -4.70
CA LEU A 486 29.96 -6.51 -4.46
C LEU A 486 30.36 -7.97 -4.28
N TYR A 487 29.51 -8.70 -3.55
CA TYR A 487 29.59 -10.13 -3.30
C TYR A 487 28.44 -10.85 -4.02
N PHE A 488 28.69 -12.05 -4.52
CA PHE A 488 27.68 -12.87 -5.19
C PHE A 488 27.77 -14.35 -4.80
N GLY A 489 26.62 -15.00 -4.62
CA GLY A 489 26.50 -16.37 -4.13
C GLY A 489 26.32 -17.40 -5.24
N SER A 490 27.19 -18.41 -5.27
CA SER A 490 26.95 -19.70 -5.94
C SER A 490 26.96 -20.81 -4.89
N GLN A 491 27.64 -21.94 -5.07
CA GLN A 491 28.16 -22.72 -3.94
C GLN A 491 29.38 -22.06 -3.25
N PHE A 492 30.00 -21.10 -3.94
CA PHE A 492 31.11 -20.26 -3.47
C PHE A 492 30.70 -18.79 -3.32
N VAL A 493 31.40 -18.06 -2.45
CA VAL A 493 31.36 -16.60 -2.37
C VAL A 493 32.30 -16.02 -3.42
N HIS A 494 31.74 -15.23 -4.33
CA HIS A 494 32.49 -14.44 -5.31
C HIS A 494 32.54 -12.99 -4.85
N TYR A 495 33.69 -12.32 -5.00
CA TYR A 495 33.85 -10.89 -4.76
C TYR A 495 34.38 -10.19 -6.01
N SER A 496 33.73 -9.10 -6.40
CA SER A 496 34.22 -8.12 -7.38
C SER A 496 34.51 -6.80 -6.66
N GLY A 497 35.56 -6.11 -7.09
CA GLY A 497 35.87 -4.74 -6.67
C GLY A 497 35.74 -3.72 -7.80
N ASP A 498 35.17 -4.13 -8.92
CA ASP A 498 35.18 -3.45 -10.23
C ASP A 498 33.83 -3.59 -10.96
N GLU A 499 32.72 -3.44 -10.23
CA GLU A 499 31.34 -3.39 -10.77
C GLU A 499 30.92 -4.70 -11.48
N GLY A 500 31.47 -5.83 -11.06
CA GLY A 500 31.17 -7.16 -11.61
C GLY A 500 32.00 -7.56 -12.84
N LYS A 501 32.94 -6.72 -13.27
CA LYS A 501 33.78 -6.96 -14.46
C LYS A 501 34.79 -8.08 -14.24
N SER A 502 35.26 -8.29 -13.01
CA SER A 502 36.06 -9.45 -12.62
C SER A 502 35.67 -9.97 -11.24
N TRP A 503 35.78 -11.29 -11.07
CA TRP A 503 35.38 -11.99 -9.84
C TRP A 503 36.54 -12.79 -9.25
N LYS A 504 36.63 -12.78 -7.93
CA LYS A 504 37.53 -13.63 -7.13
C LYS A 504 36.70 -14.56 -6.27
N ILE A 505 36.98 -15.84 -6.32
CA ILE A 505 36.42 -16.82 -5.37
C ILE A 505 37.16 -16.67 -4.04
N ILE A 506 36.43 -16.39 -2.96
CA ILE A 506 36.97 -16.15 -1.61
C ILE A 506 36.48 -17.16 -0.57
N SER A 507 35.99 -18.31 -1.02
CA SER A 507 35.56 -19.40 -0.14
C SER A 507 35.81 -20.78 -0.79
N PRO A 508 35.86 -21.87 0.00
CA PRO A 508 35.56 -23.20 -0.51
C PRO A 508 34.05 -23.32 -0.81
N ASP A 509 33.58 -24.50 -1.23
CA ASP A 509 32.15 -24.79 -1.26
C ASP A 509 31.61 -24.71 0.18
N LEU A 510 30.69 -23.78 0.43
CA LEU A 510 30.16 -23.49 1.77
C LEU A 510 28.89 -24.30 2.11
N THR A 511 28.45 -25.15 1.19
CA THR A 511 27.19 -25.89 1.24
C THR A 511 27.42 -27.30 1.78
N THR A 512 26.38 -28.10 1.94
CA THR A 512 26.52 -29.54 2.23
C THR A 512 27.10 -30.32 1.04
N ASN A 513 27.04 -29.75 -0.17
CA ASN A 513 27.48 -30.34 -1.44
C ASN A 513 26.96 -31.78 -1.64
N ASP A 514 25.74 -32.06 -1.18
CA ASP A 514 25.07 -33.36 -1.25
C ASP A 514 24.66 -33.71 -2.69
N PRO A 515 25.30 -34.71 -3.35
CA PRO A 515 25.00 -35.04 -4.75
C PRO A 515 23.58 -35.58 -4.97
N GLU A 516 22.94 -36.15 -3.94
CA GLU A 516 21.56 -36.64 -4.05
C GLU A 516 20.54 -35.49 -4.10
N LYS A 517 20.97 -34.28 -3.74
CA LYS A 517 20.18 -33.05 -3.87
C LYS A 517 20.61 -32.16 -5.05
N GLN A 518 21.51 -32.64 -5.91
CA GLN A 518 21.99 -31.95 -7.12
C GLN A 518 21.46 -32.62 -8.40
N LYS A 519 20.25 -33.21 -8.33
CA LYS A 519 19.58 -33.96 -9.41
C LYS A 519 18.42 -33.19 -10.05
N GLN A 520 18.44 -31.86 -10.00
CA GLN A 520 17.37 -31.00 -10.53
C GLN A 520 16.99 -31.25 -12.02
N LEU A 521 17.89 -31.85 -12.81
CA LEU A 521 17.62 -32.23 -14.20
C LEU A 521 16.65 -33.42 -14.34
N GLU A 522 16.41 -34.15 -13.26
CA GLU A 522 15.46 -35.27 -13.15
C GLU A 522 14.10 -34.82 -12.55
N SER A 523 13.98 -33.54 -12.15
CA SER A 523 12.78 -32.96 -11.54
C SER A 523 11.61 -32.88 -12.52
N GLY A 524 10.39 -33.12 -12.03
CA GLY A 524 9.13 -32.97 -12.78
C GLY A 524 8.21 -34.18 -12.72
N GLY A 525 8.75 -35.40 -12.56
CA GLY A 525 7.98 -36.64 -12.63
C GLY A 525 7.68 -37.05 -14.07
N LEU A 526 6.40 -37.22 -14.42
CA LEU A 526 5.98 -37.65 -15.76
C LEU A 526 6.36 -36.65 -16.87
N THR A 527 6.27 -35.34 -16.58
CA THR A 527 6.79 -34.28 -17.44
C THR A 527 7.97 -33.60 -16.74
N ILE A 528 9.18 -33.66 -17.32
CA ILE A 528 10.38 -33.00 -16.77
C ILE A 528 10.19 -31.47 -16.71
N ASP A 529 10.50 -30.87 -15.56
CA ASP A 529 10.46 -29.42 -15.28
C ASP A 529 11.82 -28.92 -14.74
N ALA A 530 12.90 -29.15 -15.51
CA ALA A 530 14.25 -28.75 -15.14
C ALA A 530 14.52 -27.24 -15.37
N THR A 531 13.79 -26.38 -14.68
CA THR A 531 13.85 -24.91 -14.89
C THR A 531 15.05 -24.23 -14.23
N GLN A 532 15.66 -24.87 -13.22
CA GLN A 532 16.56 -24.33 -12.16
C GLN A 532 15.87 -23.92 -10.84
N ALA A 533 14.54 -24.00 -10.74
CA ALA A 533 13.81 -23.66 -9.51
C ALA A 533 14.12 -24.59 -8.33
N GLU A 534 14.51 -25.83 -8.65
CA GLU A 534 14.95 -26.88 -7.73
C GLU A 534 16.49 -26.96 -7.60
N ASN A 535 17.24 -25.98 -8.10
CA ASN A 535 18.68 -25.88 -7.81
C ASN A 535 18.89 -25.75 -6.30
N TYR A 536 19.77 -26.58 -5.75
CA TYR A 536 20.00 -26.69 -4.31
C TYR A 536 21.48 -26.89 -3.98
N THR A 537 21.83 -26.81 -2.69
CA THR A 537 23.22 -26.74 -2.21
C THR A 537 23.92 -25.50 -2.79
N THR A 538 23.33 -24.34 -2.47
CA THR A 538 23.74 -23.00 -2.92
C THR A 538 23.60 -21.94 -1.81
N ILE A 539 24.33 -20.84 -1.97
CA ILE A 539 24.28 -19.65 -1.11
C ILE A 539 23.11 -18.76 -1.55
N ILE A 540 22.27 -18.40 -0.57
CA ILE A 540 21.06 -17.58 -0.76
C ILE A 540 21.05 -16.29 0.07
N SER A 541 21.97 -16.13 1.02
CA SER A 541 22.23 -14.85 1.68
C SER A 541 23.72 -14.62 1.93
N ILE A 542 24.16 -13.37 1.77
CA ILE A 542 25.51 -12.89 2.10
C ILE A 542 25.33 -11.56 2.82
N ALA A 543 25.95 -11.40 3.99
CA ALA A 543 25.94 -10.16 4.77
C ALA A 543 27.37 -9.79 5.19
N PRO A 544 28.06 -8.90 4.44
CA PRO A 544 29.32 -8.32 4.86
C PRO A 544 29.08 -7.34 6.01
N SER A 545 29.91 -7.36 7.05
CA SER A 545 29.76 -6.42 8.17
C SER A 545 30.10 -5.00 7.71
N PRO A 546 29.29 -3.98 8.04
CA PRO A 546 29.66 -2.57 7.83
C PRO A 546 30.73 -2.06 8.81
N VAL A 547 31.08 -2.86 9.84
CA VAL A 547 32.01 -2.48 10.91
C VAL A 547 33.42 -3.02 10.70
N ASP A 548 33.55 -4.27 10.21
CA ASP A 548 34.85 -4.87 9.87
C ASP A 548 34.79 -5.60 8.52
N LYS A 549 35.51 -5.05 7.53
CA LYS A 549 35.66 -5.58 6.17
C LYS A 549 36.16 -7.03 6.06
N ASN A 550 36.71 -7.61 7.14
CA ASN A 550 37.16 -9.00 7.15
C ASN A 550 36.05 -9.99 7.55
N VAL A 551 34.93 -9.47 8.07
CA VAL A 551 33.80 -10.24 8.59
C VAL A 551 32.69 -10.30 7.55
N VAL A 552 32.33 -11.52 7.15
CA VAL A 552 31.22 -11.79 6.24
C VAL A 552 30.48 -13.02 6.74
N TRP A 553 29.16 -12.88 6.87
CA TRP A 553 28.23 -13.96 7.19
C TRP A 553 27.57 -14.46 5.91
N VAL A 554 27.29 -15.76 5.83
CA VAL A 554 26.72 -16.41 4.64
C VAL A 554 25.71 -17.47 5.06
N GLY A 555 24.57 -17.52 4.39
CA GLY A 555 23.50 -18.51 4.59
C GLY A 555 23.18 -19.29 3.33
N THR A 556 22.92 -20.59 3.49
CA THR A 556 22.62 -21.51 2.37
C THR A 556 21.18 -22.02 2.39
N ASP A 557 20.73 -22.54 1.24
CA ASP A 557 19.46 -23.26 1.11
C ASP A 557 19.44 -24.61 1.85
N ASP A 558 20.61 -25.17 2.14
CA ASP A 558 20.81 -26.42 2.87
C ASP A 558 21.20 -26.25 4.35
N GLY A 559 21.03 -25.05 4.90
CA GLY A 559 21.03 -24.78 6.34
C GLY A 559 22.41 -24.62 6.98
N ASN A 560 23.44 -24.29 6.21
CA ASN A 560 24.74 -23.88 6.74
C ASN A 560 24.77 -22.35 6.97
N LEU A 561 25.01 -21.95 8.22
CA LEU A 561 25.41 -20.59 8.59
C LEU A 561 26.93 -20.54 8.65
N GLN A 562 27.54 -19.70 7.82
CA GLN A 562 28.98 -19.67 7.61
C GLN A 562 29.55 -18.28 7.94
N LEU A 563 30.71 -18.26 8.60
CA LEU A 563 31.38 -17.03 9.04
C LEU A 563 32.87 -17.04 8.65
N THR A 564 33.32 -15.97 8.00
CA THR A 564 34.74 -15.57 7.94
C THR A 564 35.00 -14.40 8.89
N LYS A 565 36.22 -14.33 9.45
CA LYS A 565 36.73 -13.15 10.19
C LYS A 565 38.08 -12.65 9.67
N ASP A 566 38.55 -13.14 8.53
CA ASP A 566 39.88 -12.83 7.99
C ASP A 566 39.87 -12.48 6.48
N GLY A 567 38.69 -12.12 5.94
CA GLY A 567 38.49 -11.78 4.53
C GLY A 567 38.41 -13.01 3.61
N GLY A 568 37.86 -14.12 4.09
CA GLY A 568 37.57 -15.33 3.32
C GLY A 568 38.70 -16.38 3.31
N LYS A 569 39.76 -16.20 4.10
CA LYS A 569 40.87 -17.19 4.16
C LYS A 569 40.47 -18.40 4.99
N THR A 570 39.67 -18.21 6.02
CA THR A 570 39.08 -19.28 6.83
C THR A 570 37.58 -19.05 7.04
N TRP A 571 36.83 -20.16 7.06
CA TRP A 571 35.37 -20.19 7.20
C TRP A 571 34.97 -21.19 8.28
N ALA A 572 33.98 -20.82 9.10
CA ALA A 572 33.42 -21.67 10.15
C ALA A 572 31.91 -21.83 9.97
N ASN A 573 31.45 -23.08 9.94
CA ASN A 573 30.02 -23.41 9.93
C ASN A 573 29.50 -23.46 11.38
N LEU A 574 28.48 -22.66 11.66
CA LEU A 574 27.96 -22.42 13.01
C LEU A 574 26.59 -23.08 13.27
N SER A 575 25.90 -23.63 12.26
CA SER A 575 24.53 -24.17 12.42
C SER A 575 24.39 -25.28 13.48
N ALA A 576 25.46 -26.05 13.72
CA ALA A 576 25.48 -27.09 14.75
C ALA A 576 25.64 -26.54 16.18
N SER A 577 26.02 -25.25 16.33
CA SER A 577 26.18 -24.59 17.63
C SER A 577 24.90 -23.92 18.14
N ILE A 578 23.90 -23.72 17.26
CA ILE A 578 22.67 -22.99 17.56
C ILE A 578 21.63 -23.93 18.21
N PRO A 579 21.22 -23.71 19.47
CA PRO A 579 20.24 -24.57 20.15
C PRO A 579 18.87 -24.50 19.48
N GLY A 580 18.29 -25.65 19.12
CA GLY A 580 16.97 -25.73 18.50
C GLY A 580 16.92 -25.31 17.02
N PHE A 581 18.06 -25.21 16.35
CA PHE A 581 18.13 -24.88 14.92
C PHE A 581 17.53 -25.99 14.04
N PRO A 582 16.60 -25.66 13.11
CA PRO A 582 16.00 -26.64 12.21
C PRO A 582 17.01 -27.02 11.12
N GLN A 583 17.84 -28.03 11.40
CA GLN A 583 18.92 -28.48 10.52
C GLN A 583 18.43 -28.72 9.08
N GLY A 584 19.05 -28.05 8.09
CA GLY A 584 18.64 -28.09 6.69
C GLY A 584 17.51 -27.13 6.28
N GLY A 585 17.03 -26.27 7.17
CA GLY A 585 16.14 -25.15 6.84
C GLY A 585 16.92 -24.05 6.10
N TRP A 586 16.24 -23.31 5.22
CA TRP A 586 16.87 -22.25 4.42
C TRP A 586 17.28 -21.08 5.33
N ILE A 587 18.40 -20.43 5.04
CA ILE A 587 18.81 -19.18 5.69
C ILE A 587 18.69 -17.99 4.71
N PRO A 588 17.46 -17.49 4.44
CA PRO A 588 17.23 -16.52 3.36
C PRO A 588 17.62 -15.08 3.72
N LYS A 589 17.67 -14.70 5.00
CA LYS A 589 18.02 -13.35 5.45
C LYS A 589 19.00 -13.43 6.63
N LEU A 590 20.04 -12.62 6.52
CA LEU A 590 21.01 -12.32 7.57
C LEU A 590 21.00 -10.80 7.73
N GLU A 591 20.84 -10.35 8.97
CA GLU A 591 20.85 -8.93 9.31
C GLU A 591 22.03 -8.69 10.25
N VAL A 592 22.98 -7.84 9.85
CA VAL A 592 24.22 -7.57 10.59
C VAL A 592 24.19 -6.18 11.18
N SER A 593 24.69 -6.01 12.41
CA SER A 593 24.64 -4.71 13.10
C SER A 593 25.55 -3.66 12.44
N GLY A 594 25.05 -2.42 12.31
CA GLY A 594 25.83 -1.24 11.94
C GLY A 594 26.91 -0.83 12.94
N VAL A 595 26.89 -1.37 14.17
CA VAL A 595 27.81 -0.98 15.27
C VAL A 595 28.63 -2.12 15.88
N ASN A 596 28.22 -3.38 15.70
CA ASN A 596 28.93 -4.55 16.25
C ASN A 596 29.25 -5.60 15.17
N ALA A 597 30.54 -5.73 14.81
CA ALA A 597 30.99 -6.74 13.84
C ALA A 597 30.74 -8.20 14.26
N GLY A 598 30.50 -8.48 15.55
CA GLY A 598 30.19 -9.81 16.07
C GLY A 598 28.71 -10.19 16.05
N GLU A 599 27.84 -9.28 15.59
CA GLU A 599 26.40 -9.35 15.75
C GLU A 599 25.67 -9.69 14.46
N VAL A 600 24.75 -10.65 14.54
CA VAL A 600 23.90 -11.05 13.43
C VAL A 600 22.57 -11.62 13.94
N PHE A 601 21.48 -11.24 13.26
CA PHE A 601 20.19 -11.89 13.34
C PHE A 601 20.02 -12.83 12.14
N VAL A 602 19.60 -14.07 12.41
CA VAL A 602 19.57 -15.17 11.45
C VAL A 602 18.14 -15.67 11.31
N VAL A 603 17.51 -15.38 10.17
CA VAL A 603 16.21 -15.93 9.80
C VAL A 603 16.41 -17.35 9.29
N VAL A 604 15.61 -18.29 9.77
CA VAL A 604 15.60 -19.67 9.26
C VAL A 604 14.19 -20.07 8.85
N ASN A 605 14.07 -20.63 7.65
CA ASN A 605 12.79 -20.86 6.98
C ASN A 605 12.65 -22.33 6.58
N ASP A 606 11.62 -23.01 7.11
CA ASP A 606 11.51 -24.47 7.02
C ASP A 606 10.16 -25.00 6.45
N PHE A 607 9.27 -24.11 5.98
CA PHE A 607 7.95 -24.52 5.47
C PHE A 607 8.07 -25.46 4.27
N ARG A 608 9.17 -25.36 3.50
CA ARG A 608 9.49 -26.23 2.35
C ARG A 608 9.82 -27.67 2.74
N ARG A 609 9.85 -27.99 4.03
CA ARG A 609 9.93 -29.35 4.58
C ARG A 609 8.79 -29.63 5.56
N ASN A 610 7.65 -28.98 5.32
CA ASN A 610 6.40 -29.15 6.07
C ASN A 610 6.47 -28.66 7.54
N ASN A 611 7.32 -27.66 7.83
CA ASN A 611 7.52 -27.05 9.15
C ASN A 611 7.30 -25.53 9.12
N TRP A 612 6.14 -25.06 9.59
CA TRP A 612 5.75 -23.63 9.57
C TRP A 612 6.14 -22.85 10.84
N GLU A 613 6.88 -23.42 11.79
CA GLU A 613 7.31 -22.64 12.96
C GLU A 613 8.19 -21.44 12.52
N PRO A 614 8.05 -20.27 13.17
CA PRO A 614 8.96 -19.15 12.97
C PRO A 614 10.30 -19.39 13.67
N TYR A 615 11.40 -19.00 13.02
CA TYR A 615 12.74 -19.04 13.60
C TYR A 615 13.49 -17.74 13.31
N LEU A 616 13.77 -16.99 14.37
CA LEU A 616 14.78 -15.93 14.40
C LEU A 616 15.80 -16.26 15.49
N PHE A 617 17.07 -16.35 15.12
CA PHE A 617 18.18 -16.52 16.06
C PHE A 617 19.05 -15.26 16.09
N HIS A 618 19.74 -15.04 17.20
CA HIS A 618 20.62 -13.90 17.41
C HIS A 618 21.88 -14.30 18.17
N THR A 619 23.00 -13.69 17.79
CA THR A 619 24.29 -13.68 18.49
C THR A 619 24.87 -12.27 18.43
N SER A 620 25.61 -11.86 19.45
CA SER A 620 26.41 -10.61 19.47
C SER A 620 27.93 -10.84 19.63
N ASP A 621 28.38 -12.10 19.68
CA ASP A 621 29.76 -12.51 20.00
C ASP A 621 30.41 -13.45 18.97
N TYR A 622 30.05 -13.34 17.68
CA TYR A 622 30.50 -14.20 16.58
C TYR A 622 30.01 -15.67 16.68
N GLY A 623 28.85 -15.89 17.29
CA GLY A 623 28.21 -17.21 17.40
C GLY A 623 28.79 -18.08 18.52
N VAL A 624 29.39 -17.48 19.55
CA VAL A 624 29.84 -18.18 20.76
C VAL A 624 28.64 -18.40 21.70
N THR A 625 27.70 -17.47 21.75
CA THR A 625 26.40 -17.61 22.42
C THR A 625 25.25 -17.31 21.46
N TRP A 626 24.11 -17.97 21.69
CA TRP A 626 22.94 -17.89 20.81
C TRP A 626 21.64 -17.76 21.60
N LYS A 627 20.72 -16.95 21.09
CA LYS A 627 19.33 -16.84 21.57
C LYS A 627 18.36 -17.03 20.41
N ARG A 628 17.23 -17.71 20.63
CA ARG A 628 16.05 -17.66 19.74
C ARG A 628 15.19 -16.48 20.20
N LEU A 629 14.92 -15.53 19.30
CA LEU A 629 14.14 -14.31 19.56
C LEU A 629 12.68 -14.41 19.10
N VAL A 630 12.34 -15.40 18.27
CA VAL A 630 10.98 -15.64 17.79
C VAL A 630 10.70 -17.14 17.82
N ASP A 631 9.62 -17.52 18.49
CA ASP A 631 8.93 -18.79 18.30
C ASP A 631 7.42 -18.60 18.05
N LYS A 632 6.66 -19.70 18.00
CA LYS A 632 5.22 -19.72 17.70
C LYS A 632 4.32 -18.95 18.70
N ASN A 633 4.86 -18.50 19.82
CA ASN A 633 4.16 -17.62 20.77
C ASN A 633 4.26 -16.14 20.36
N ASP A 634 5.27 -15.79 19.56
CA ASP A 634 5.59 -14.42 19.14
C ASP A 634 4.99 -14.08 17.77
N ALA A 635 5.04 -15.04 16.84
CA ALA A 635 4.50 -14.94 15.48
C ALA A 635 3.71 -16.20 15.08
N ALA A 636 2.66 -16.02 14.27
CA ALA A 636 1.74 -17.10 13.91
C ALA A 636 2.24 -18.00 12.76
N SER A 637 3.15 -17.49 11.91
CA SER A 637 3.70 -18.20 10.76
C SER A 637 5.20 -17.91 10.59
N PHE A 638 5.83 -18.56 9.61
CA PHE A 638 7.27 -18.49 9.40
C PHE A 638 7.78 -17.05 9.18
N VAL A 639 9.02 -16.81 9.62
CA VAL A 639 9.76 -15.58 9.36
C VAL A 639 10.34 -15.62 7.94
N ALA A 640 10.30 -14.47 7.27
CA ALA A 640 10.93 -14.23 5.98
C ALA A 640 12.00 -13.12 6.06
N ALA A 641 11.77 -12.07 6.87
CA ALA A 641 12.69 -10.95 7.02
C ALA A 641 12.83 -10.46 8.46
N VAL A 642 13.94 -9.78 8.72
CA VAL A 642 14.18 -8.93 9.89
C VAL A 642 15.03 -7.74 9.45
N ILE A 643 14.87 -6.58 10.09
CA ILE A 643 15.74 -5.41 9.95
C ILE A 643 15.91 -4.75 11.33
N GLN A 644 17.12 -4.30 11.66
CA GLN A 644 17.43 -3.52 12.85
C GLN A 644 17.54 -2.03 12.48
N ASP A 645 17.11 -1.14 13.37
CA ASP A 645 17.38 0.29 13.19
C ASP A 645 18.78 0.66 13.72
N ASP A 646 19.66 1.13 12.84
CA ASP A 646 21.05 1.48 13.21
C ASP A 646 21.17 2.71 14.12
N VAL A 647 20.11 3.52 14.26
CA VAL A 647 20.09 4.70 15.14
C VAL A 647 19.61 4.35 16.55
N GLU A 648 18.61 3.47 16.67
CA GLU A 648 18.10 2.93 17.92
C GLU A 648 18.01 1.40 17.85
N PRO A 649 19.10 0.67 18.21
CA PRO A 649 19.19 -0.78 18.04
C PRO A 649 18.13 -1.61 18.78
N ASN A 650 17.39 -1.05 19.74
CA ASN A 650 16.25 -1.73 20.38
C ASN A 650 15.02 -1.83 19.47
N LEU A 651 14.93 -1.01 18.42
CA LEU A 651 13.86 -1.03 17.42
C LEU A 651 14.18 -2.06 16.32
N LEU A 652 13.34 -3.07 16.19
CA LEU A 652 13.43 -4.08 15.13
C LEU A 652 12.09 -4.27 14.45
N PHE A 653 12.11 -4.55 13.15
CA PHE A 653 10.95 -4.96 12.37
C PHE A 653 11.11 -6.40 11.87
N LEU A 654 10.04 -7.17 11.92
CA LEU A 654 10.00 -8.59 11.56
C LEU A 654 8.94 -8.82 10.49
N GLY A 655 9.33 -9.49 9.41
CA GLY A 655 8.50 -9.83 8.28
C GLY A 655 8.14 -11.31 8.30
N THR A 656 6.85 -11.61 8.26
CA THR A 656 6.31 -12.97 8.34
C THR A 656 5.36 -13.24 7.17
N ASP A 657 4.94 -14.50 7.01
CA ASP A 657 3.88 -14.90 6.07
C ASP A 657 2.52 -14.22 6.37
N ASP A 658 2.25 -13.85 7.62
CA ASP A 658 0.97 -13.27 8.07
C ASP A 658 1.00 -11.76 8.34
N GLY A 659 2.12 -11.07 8.11
CA GLY A 659 2.23 -9.61 8.25
C GLY A 659 3.56 -9.10 8.81
N MET A 660 3.55 -7.82 9.19
CA MET A 660 4.65 -7.12 9.85
C MET A 660 4.48 -7.12 11.37
N TYR A 661 5.57 -7.30 12.10
CA TYR A 661 5.65 -7.15 13.56
C TYR A 661 6.76 -6.15 13.91
N VAL A 662 6.63 -5.46 15.05
CA VAL A 662 7.65 -4.53 15.56
C VAL A 662 8.01 -4.86 17.02
N SER A 663 9.30 -4.79 17.32
CA SER A 663 9.88 -4.86 18.66
C SER A 663 10.39 -3.48 19.07
N PHE A 664 10.26 -3.15 20.35
CA PHE A 664 10.78 -1.92 20.95
C PHE A 664 11.84 -2.19 22.03
N ASP A 665 12.21 -3.45 22.22
CA ASP A 665 13.03 -3.96 23.32
C ASP A 665 14.00 -5.05 22.85
N TYR A 666 14.62 -4.85 21.68
CA TYR A 666 15.68 -5.73 21.14
C TYR A 666 15.22 -7.18 20.85
N GLY A 667 13.95 -7.34 20.48
CA GLY A 667 13.36 -8.63 20.10
C GLY A 667 12.90 -9.49 21.29
N GLU A 668 12.79 -8.91 22.50
CA GLU A 668 12.21 -9.58 23.66
C GLU A 668 10.66 -9.66 23.58
N ASN A 669 9.99 -8.68 22.97
CA ASN A 669 8.54 -8.68 22.75
C ASN A 669 8.15 -8.19 21.34
N TRP A 670 7.32 -8.98 20.65
CA TRP A 670 6.82 -8.66 19.31
C TRP A 670 5.36 -8.18 19.29
N ASN A 671 5.10 -7.15 18.49
CA ASN A 671 3.79 -6.49 18.37
C ASN A 671 3.35 -6.48 16.89
N LYS A 672 2.30 -7.24 16.53
CA LYS A 672 1.80 -7.29 15.14
C LYS A 672 1.22 -5.94 14.72
N TRP A 673 1.63 -5.44 13.56
CA TRP A 673 1.10 -4.22 12.98
C TRP A 673 -0.21 -4.50 12.21
N ASN A 674 -1.35 -4.21 12.85
CA ASN A 674 -2.69 -4.44 12.27
C ASN A 674 -3.47 -3.15 11.98
N LYS A 675 -2.77 -2.03 11.71
CA LYS A 675 -3.37 -0.71 11.49
C LYS A 675 -3.18 -0.22 10.06
N LYS A 676 -4.28 -0.16 9.30
CA LYS A 676 -4.35 0.30 7.90
C LYS A 676 -3.34 -0.41 6.99
N PHE A 677 -3.07 -1.67 7.28
CA PHE A 677 -2.07 -2.48 6.59
C PHE A 677 -2.62 -3.91 6.45
N PRO A 678 -2.55 -4.52 5.26
CA PRO A 678 -3.08 -5.87 5.02
C PRO A 678 -2.25 -6.95 5.72
N ASN A 679 -2.85 -8.10 6.05
CA ASN A 679 -2.14 -9.31 6.50
C ASN A 679 -1.38 -10.02 5.34
N VAL A 680 -0.54 -9.27 4.62
CA VAL A 680 0.26 -9.76 3.50
C VAL A 680 1.61 -10.28 3.99
N GLN A 681 2.14 -11.30 3.30
CA GLN A 681 3.50 -11.77 3.50
C GLN A 681 4.52 -10.64 3.24
N ILE A 682 5.43 -10.43 4.19
CA ILE A 682 6.50 -9.42 4.11
C ILE A 682 7.82 -10.13 3.85
N ARG A 683 8.45 -9.84 2.71
CA ARG A 683 9.64 -10.57 2.24
C ARG A 683 10.95 -9.91 2.60
N ASP A 684 10.98 -8.58 2.68
CA ASP A 684 12.17 -7.82 3.03
C ASP A 684 11.82 -6.36 3.41
N PHE A 685 12.81 -5.64 3.94
CA PHE A 685 12.71 -4.24 4.37
C PHE A 685 13.97 -3.46 3.97
N ALA A 686 13.83 -2.14 3.84
CA ALA A 686 14.95 -1.21 3.83
C ALA A 686 14.59 0.06 4.63
N ILE A 687 15.56 0.67 5.30
CA ILE A 687 15.40 1.98 5.96
C ILE A 687 16.11 3.04 5.11
N GLN A 688 15.44 4.16 4.86
CA GLN A 688 16.06 5.34 4.23
C GLN A 688 16.46 6.33 5.33
N ASP A 689 17.76 6.48 5.58
CA ASP A 689 18.29 7.16 6.77
C ASP A 689 17.91 8.63 6.90
N ARG A 690 18.03 9.39 5.81
CA ARG A 690 17.79 10.84 5.80
C ARG A 690 16.34 11.15 6.15
N GLU A 691 15.42 10.43 5.54
CA GLU A 691 14.00 10.57 5.78
C GLU A 691 13.57 9.90 7.10
N ALA A 692 14.28 8.86 7.53
CA ALA A 692 13.85 7.85 8.49
C ALA A 692 12.57 7.11 8.04
N ASP A 693 12.45 6.81 6.75
CA ASP A 693 11.30 6.08 6.20
C ASP A 693 11.62 4.58 6.17
N LEU A 694 10.71 3.74 6.67
CA LEU A 694 10.80 2.28 6.54
C LEU A 694 10.04 1.84 5.28
N VAL A 695 10.76 1.26 4.32
CA VAL A 695 10.25 0.71 3.07
C VAL A 695 10.05 -0.80 3.24
N ILE A 696 8.89 -1.29 2.77
CA ILE A 696 8.40 -2.64 3.05
C ILE A 696 8.07 -3.35 1.74
N GLY A 697 8.80 -4.43 1.47
CA GLY A 697 8.59 -5.32 0.32
C GLY A 697 7.55 -6.37 0.64
N THR A 698 6.37 -6.26 0.05
CA THR A 698 5.30 -7.25 0.23
C THR A 698 5.25 -8.22 -0.94
N PHE A 699 4.92 -9.48 -0.64
CA PHE A 699 4.68 -10.48 -1.67
C PHE A 699 3.18 -10.53 -2.00
N GLY A 700 2.70 -9.58 -2.80
CA GLY A 700 1.31 -9.56 -3.29
C GLY A 700 0.55 -8.26 -3.06
N ARG A 701 1.16 -7.22 -2.48
CA ARG A 701 0.55 -5.90 -2.27
C ARG A 701 1.47 -4.73 -2.66
N ALA A 702 2.46 -5.00 -3.51
CA ALA A 702 3.50 -4.06 -3.95
C ALA A 702 4.28 -3.41 -2.80
N PHE A 703 4.95 -2.27 -3.02
CA PHE A 703 5.71 -1.58 -1.96
C PHE A 703 4.82 -0.70 -1.07
N TRP A 704 5.19 -0.66 0.21
CA TRP A 704 4.63 0.26 1.19
C TRP A 704 5.73 1.05 1.88
N VAL A 705 5.41 2.26 2.34
CA VAL A 705 6.31 3.07 3.17
C VAL A 705 5.60 3.47 4.46
N LEU A 706 6.29 3.30 5.59
CA LEU A 706 5.98 3.95 6.86
C LEU A 706 6.89 5.19 6.97
N ASP A 707 6.30 6.38 6.78
CA ASP A 707 7.04 7.64 6.87
C ASP A 707 7.48 7.93 8.31
N ASP A 708 8.73 8.39 8.47
CA ASP A 708 9.32 8.90 9.71
C ASP A 708 9.16 8.00 10.96
N ILE A 709 10.05 7.00 11.10
CA ILE A 709 10.12 6.09 12.24
C ILE A 709 10.74 6.70 13.51
N ARG A 710 11.13 7.99 13.52
CA ARG A 710 11.70 8.66 14.72
C ARG A 710 10.83 8.52 15.98
N PRO A 711 9.48 8.58 15.93
CA PRO A 711 8.65 8.31 17.10
C PRO A 711 8.80 6.88 17.62
N LEU A 712 9.02 5.89 16.75
CA LEU A 712 9.27 4.50 17.15
C LEU A 712 10.66 4.34 17.80
N ARG A 713 11.67 5.06 17.30
CA ARG A 713 12.99 5.15 17.94
C ARG A 713 12.87 5.71 19.36
N GLU A 714 12.19 6.84 19.55
CA GLU A 714 12.02 7.43 20.90
C GLU A 714 11.20 6.51 21.85
N ILE A 715 10.22 5.77 21.31
CA ILE A 715 9.48 4.75 22.08
C ILE A 715 10.40 3.59 22.49
N ALA A 716 11.26 3.09 21.61
CA ALA A 716 12.20 2.01 21.91
C ALA A 716 13.29 2.46 22.91
N GLY A 717 13.96 3.59 22.64
CA GLY A 717 15.01 4.14 23.52
C GLY A 717 14.51 4.56 24.90
N SER A 718 13.21 4.85 25.06
CA SER A 718 12.56 5.08 26.36
C SER A 718 11.93 3.83 26.99
N ASN A 719 12.05 2.65 26.36
CA ASN A 719 11.36 1.41 26.75
C ASN A 719 9.86 1.63 27.01
N GLY A 720 9.21 2.38 26.11
CA GLY A 720 7.81 2.75 26.16
C GLY A 720 7.43 3.89 27.11
N SER A 721 8.33 4.37 27.99
CA SER A 721 7.95 5.33 29.03
C SER A 721 7.53 6.70 28.50
N VAL A 722 7.91 7.08 27.28
CA VAL A 722 7.40 8.29 26.61
C VAL A 722 5.87 8.26 26.47
N LEU A 723 5.27 7.07 26.34
CA LEU A 723 3.82 6.88 26.19
C LEU A 723 3.06 6.97 27.53
N ASP A 724 3.76 7.03 28.66
CA ASP A 724 3.16 7.28 29.98
C ASP A 724 2.94 8.78 30.24
N ASN A 725 3.59 9.67 29.49
CA ASN A 725 3.28 11.09 29.51
C ASN A 725 1.85 11.34 28.98
N ASP A 726 1.15 12.32 29.53
CA ASP A 726 -0.19 12.69 29.05
C ASP A 726 -0.12 13.37 27.66
N PHE A 727 1.02 13.99 27.34
CA PHE A 727 1.37 14.63 26.07
C PHE A 727 2.89 14.60 25.82
N ALA A 728 3.35 14.48 24.58
CA ALA A 728 4.76 14.63 24.19
C ALA A 728 4.93 15.08 22.72
N VAL A 729 6.08 15.65 22.36
CA VAL A 729 6.44 16.10 21.00
C VAL A 729 7.76 15.45 20.58
N PHE A 730 7.72 14.59 19.57
CA PHE A 730 8.89 13.84 19.10
C PHE A 730 9.85 14.70 18.26
N GLU A 731 11.10 14.27 18.13
CA GLU A 731 12.07 14.88 17.22
C GLU A 731 11.67 14.72 15.74
N PRO A 732 11.54 15.82 14.97
CA PRO A 732 11.12 15.77 13.58
C PRO A 732 12.31 15.66 12.60
N GLY A 733 12.05 15.10 11.42
CA GLY A 733 12.97 15.25 10.27
C GLY A 733 13.13 16.71 9.80
N ALA A 734 14.15 16.95 8.97
CA ALA A 734 14.40 18.28 8.40
C ALA A 734 13.28 18.74 7.46
N GLY A 735 12.88 20.01 7.57
CA GLY A 735 11.88 20.62 6.69
C GLY A 735 12.50 21.15 5.40
N TYR A 736 12.14 20.59 4.25
CA TYR A 736 12.62 21.05 2.94
C TYR A 736 11.66 22.01 2.26
N GLN A 737 12.17 23.17 1.84
CA GLN A 737 11.45 24.14 1.02
C GLN A 737 11.49 23.70 -0.45
N THR A 738 10.58 22.82 -0.85
CA THR A 738 10.59 22.18 -2.18
C THR A 738 9.57 22.77 -3.16
N ASN A 739 9.87 22.70 -4.46
CA ASN A 739 8.87 22.91 -5.51
C ASN A 739 8.27 21.58 -6.01
N SER A 740 6.96 21.56 -6.25
CA SER A 740 6.29 20.48 -6.98
C SER A 740 6.03 20.85 -8.43
N ARG A 741 6.43 19.98 -9.36
CA ARG A 741 6.15 20.15 -10.81
C ARG A 741 4.72 19.75 -11.19
N SER A 742 4.34 19.99 -12.43
CA SER A 742 3.07 19.51 -13.00
C SER A 742 3.08 17.98 -13.17
N TYR A 743 1.93 17.42 -13.53
CA TYR A 743 1.76 16.03 -13.96
C TYR A 743 2.71 15.65 -15.09
N ASP A 744 3.20 14.41 -15.07
CA ASP A 744 3.82 13.76 -16.21
C ASP A 744 2.76 13.06 -17.08
N GLY A 745 2.98 13.04 -18.39
CA GLY A 745 2.09 12.37 -19.34
C GLY A 745 0.64 12.88 -19.28
N ILE A 746 -0.31 11.97 -19.06
CA ILE A 746 -1.75 12.25 -19.14
C ILE A 746 -2.23 12.86 -17.81
N ARG A 747 -2.66 14.13 -17.85
CA ARG A 747 -3.15 14.84 -16.65
C ARG A 747 -4.43 14.27 -16.04
N PHE A 748 -5.33 13.73 -16.87
CA PHE A 748 -6.68 13.30 -16.47
C PHE A 748 -6.95 11.86 -16.91
N THR A 749 -6.54 10.89 -16.10
CA THR A 749 -6.68 9.43 -16.35
C THR A 749 -7.93 8.81 -15.72
N ALA A 750 -8.84 9.64 -15.18
CA ALA A 750 -10.07 9.23 -14.49
C ALA A 750 -9.77 8.25 -13.32
N GLN A 751 -10.43 7.10 -13.28
CA GLN A 751 -10.26 6.07 -12.22
C GLN A 751 -9.53 4.79 -12.72
N GLY A 752 -9.11 4.74 -13.99
CA GLY A 752 -8.56 3.54 -14.64
C GLY A 752 -7.06 3.31 -14.44
N GLU A 753 -6.37 4.21 -13.74
CA GLU A 753 -4.92 4.17 -13.46
C GLU A 753 -4.71 4.11 -11.94
N PHE A 754 -3.70 3.37 -11.49
CA PHE A 754 -3.25 3.46 -10.09
C PHE A 754 -2.57 4.81 -9.82
N ILE A 755 -2.87 5.38 -8.66
CA ILE A 755 -2.12 6.49 -8.09
C ILE A 755 -1.75 6.10 -6.67
N GLY A 756 -0.44 5.90 -6.44
CA GLY A 756 0.12 5.57 -5.14
C GLY A 756 0.09 6.75 -4.17
N ASP A 757 -0.07 6.44 -2.90
CA ASP A 757 -0.12 7.41 -1.81
C ASP A 757 1.25 8.06 -1.62
N ASN A 758 1.27 9.40 -1.73
CA ASN A 758 2.49 10.19 -1.70
C ASN A 758 2.76 10.76 -0.30
N LYS A 759 4.04 10.89 0.07
CA LYS A 759 4.48 11.57 1.30
C LYS A 759 3.91 13.00 1.36
N ASN A 760 3.70 13.53 2.56
CA ASN A 760 3.27 14.92 2.73
C ASN A 760 4.43 15.88 2.43
N THR A 761 4.54 16.30 1.17
CA THR A 761 5.55 17.25 0.71
C THR A 761 5.13 18.72 0.90
N GLY A 762 4.11 18.99 1.72
CA GLY A 762 3.52 20.32 1.92
C GLY A 762 4.15 21.15 3.04
N GLY A 763 5.20 20.64 3.69
CA GLY A 763 5.87 21.25 4.84
C GLY A 763 6.46 20.18 5.76
N ALA A 764 7.07 20.61 6.87
CA ALA A 764 7.53 19.70 7.91
C ALA A 764 6.34 19.08 8.67
N GLN A 765 6.44 17.78 8.98
CA GLN A 765 5.53 17.10 9.89
C GLN A 765 6.16 16.99 11.28
N ILE A 766 5.41 17.38 12.30
CA ILE A 766 5.79 17.27 13.71
C ILE A 766 4.90 16.20 14.33
N ALA A 767 5.48 15.08 14.75
CA ALA A 767 4.75 14.03 15.47
C ALA A 767 4.49 14.47 16.92
N VAL A 768 3.27 14.25 17.40
CA VAL A 768 2.86 14.54 18.79
C VAL A 768 2.07 13.38 19.37
N TRP A 769 2.38 13.02 20.60
CA TRP A 769 1.67 12.00 21.37
C TRP A 769 0.55 12.64 22.20
N LYS A 770 -0.65 12.05 22.15
CA LYS A 770 -1.74 12.34 23.08
C LYS A 770 -2.22 11.04 23.73
N LYS A 771 -2.10 10.96 25.06
CA LYS A 771 -2.50 9.77 25.81
C LYS A 771 -4.01 9.51 25.73
N PRO A 772 -4.45 8.28 25.42
CA PRO A 772 -5.86 7.92 25.41
C PRO A 772 -6.54 8.15 26.76
N ALA A 773 -7.76 8.67 26.75
CA ALA A 773 -8.52 8.86 27.98
C ALA A 773 -8.95 7.51 28.58
N LYS A 774 -8.71 7.30 29.88
CA LYS A 774 -9.23 6.11 30.60
C LYS A 774 -10.75 6.05 30.45
N LYS A 775 -11.26 5.05 29.73
CA LYS A 775 -12.69 4.73 29.72
C LYS A 775 -13.04 4.19 31.10
N GLU A 776 -13.89 4.89 31.84
CA GLU A 776 -14.53 4.33 33.03
C GLU A 776 -15.43 3.16 32.58
N GLU A 777 -15.06 1.94 32.97
CA GLU A 777 -15.89 0.77 32.75
C GLU A 777 -17.19 0.91 33.56
N LYS A 778 -18.27 1.22 32.85
CA LYS A 778 -19.61 0.99 33.40
C LYS A 778 -19.89 -0.50 33.28
N GLU A 779 -19.89 -1.19 34.42
CA GLU A 779 -20.41 -2.56 34.55
C GLU A 779 -21.76 -2.65 33.82
N LYS A 780 -21.78 -3.39 32.71
CA LYS A 780 -23.02 -3.79 32.07
C LYS A 780 -23.56 -5.00 32.83
N VAL A 781 -24.45 -4.74 33.79
CA VAL A 781 -25.39 -5.76 34.24
C VAL A 781 -26.18 -6.21 33.00
N MET A 782 -26.07 -7.51 32.68
CA MET A 782 -26.87 -8.15 31.65
C MET A 782 -28.30 -8.33 32.16
N ASP A 783 -29.26 -7.72 31.48
CA ASP A 783 -30.64 -8.22 31.45
C ASP A 783 -30.96 -8.60 30.00
N GLU A 784 -31.22 -9.89 29.79
CA GLU A 784 -31.76 -10.42 28.53
C GLU A 784 -33.26 -10.11 28.44
N VAL A 785 -33.74 -9.52 27.34
CA VAL A 785 -35.01 -9.93 26.69
C VAL A 785 -34.89 -9.68 25.18
N ALA A 786 -35.38 -10.64 24.38
CA ALA A 786 -35.29 -10.66 22.93
C ALA A 786 -36.30 -9.77 22.17
N GLU A 787 -35.87 -9.27 21.00
CA GLU A 787 -36.59 -9.11 19.71
C GLU A 787 -37.98 -8.38 19.62
N PRO A 788 -38.44 -7.96 18.41
CA PRO A 788 -37.73 -7.72 17.13
C PRO A 788 -37.94 -6.33 16.51
N LYS A 789 -37.16 -6.05 15.45
CA LYS A 789 -37.12 -4.80 14.66
C LYS A 789 -38.42 -4.50 13.87
N LYS A 790 -38.81 -3.22 13.74
CA LYS A 790 -39.63 -2.74 12.60
C LYS A 790 -39.16 -1.39 12.00
N LYS A 791 -38.57 -1.50 10.80
CA LYS A 791 -38.62 -0.61 9.62
C LYS A 791 -38.48 0.92 9.81
N ARG A 792 -37.31 1.45 9.41
CA ARG A 792 -37.14 2.85 8.93
C ARG A 792 -37.54 2.97 7.45
N LYS A 793 -38.15 4.09 7.05
CA LYS A 793 -38.23 4.56 5.65
C LYS A 793 -37.90 6.07 5.54
N SER A 794 -37.17 6.41 4.48
CA SER A 794 -37.12 7.70 3.74
C SER A 794 -36.88 9.05 4.45
N LYS A 795 -35.65 9.55 4.30
CA LYS A 795 -35.25 10.85 3.68
C LYS A 795 -36.13 12.12 3.82
N LYS A 796 -35.53 13.13 4.49
CA LYS A 796 -35.17 14.50 4.00
C LYS A 796 -36.28 15.60 3.87
N LYS A 797 -35.90 16.83 4.31
CA LYS A 797 -36.70 18.08 4.45
C LYS A 797 -37.71 18.01 5.62
N VAL A 798 -38.04 19.08 6.36
CA VAL A 798 -37.91 20.53 6.12
C VAL A 798 -37.17 21.23 7.29
N LYS A 799 -36.52 22.35 6.97
CA LYS A 799 -35.89 23.31 7.88
C LYS A 799 -36.86 24.49 8.02
N GLU A 800 -37.20 24.92 9.25
CA GLU A 800 -37.90 26.17 9.65
C GLU A 800 -38.94 25.90 10.76
N ALA A 801 -38.62 26.33 11.98
CA ALA A 801 -39.52 26.72 13.08
C ALA A 801 -38.70 26.97 14.36
N LYS A 802 -37.68 27.83 14.26
CA LYS A 802 -37.11 28.52 15.42
C LYS A 802 -37.41 29.99 15.21
N GLU A 803 -38.32 30.55 16.01
CA GLU A 803 -38.05 31.77 16.78
C GLU A 803 -39.16 32.06 17.80
N LYS A 804 -38.70 32.59 18.94
CA LYS A 804 -39.33 33.55 19.84
C LYS A 804 -40.67 33.21 20.53
N ALA A 805 -40.53 32.88 21.81
CA ALA A 805 -41.49 33.28 22.85
C ALA A 805 -40.75 33.57 24.17
N GLU A 806 -40.65 34.86 24.46
CA GLU A 806 -39.99 35.50 25.60
C GLU A 806 -40.99 36.49 26.24
N ILE A 807 -40.92 36.91 27.52
CA ILE A 807 -39.91 36.77 28.59
C ILE A 807 -40.70 36.77 29.94
N ALA A 808 -40.31 36.09 31.02
CA ALA A 808 -39.64 36.70 32.20
C ALA A 808 -39.76 35.81 33.46
N ASN A 809 -38.74 35.77 34.31
CA ASN A 809 -38.81 36.30 35.68
C ASN A 809 -37.46 36.13 36.42
N ALA A 810 -36.92 37.25 36.90
CA ALA A 810 -35.98 37.29 38.03
C ALA A 810 -36.79 37.01 39.34
N ASP A 811 -36.23 36.79 40.53
CA ASP A 811 -34.98 37.29 41.09
C ASP A 811 -34.61 36.53 42.39
N SER A 812 -33.51 36.91 43.03
CA SER A 812 -33.10 36.62 44.42
C SER A 812 -32.41 35.29 44.79
N ASP A 813 -31.08 35.31 44.58
CA ASP A 813 -30.06 35.33 45.66
C ASP A 813 -29.57 34.05 46.40
N LYS A 814 -28.24 34.09 46.62
CA LYS A 814 -27.35 33.33 47.54
C LYS A 814 -27.05 31.83 47.38
N SER A 815 -25.83 31.64 46.85
CA SER A 815 -24.73 30.81 47.37
C SER A 815 -24.86 29.28 47.34
N GLU A 816 -24.12 28.66 46.41
CA GLU A 816 -23.03 27.77 46.82
C GLU A 816 -21.94 27.62 45.72
N LYS A 817 -20.68 27.42 46.15
CA LYS A 817 -19.54 27.28 45.24
C LYS A 817 -19.56 25.91 44.56
N LYS A 818 -19.86 25.85 43.26
CA LYS A 818 -19.45 24.74 42.39
C LYS A 818 -18.45 25.22 41.36
N GLY A 819 -17.22 24.71 41.45
CA GLY A 819 -16.14 25.05 40.53
C GLY A 819 -16.51 24.68 39.10
N LYS A 820 -16.39 25.64 38.17
CA LYS A 820 -16.51 25.36 36.74
C LYS A 820 -15.39 24.39 36.34
N ARG A 821 -15.72 23.12 36.09
CA ARG A 821 -14.85 22.25 35.29
C ARG A 821 -14.67 22.93 33.93
N LYS A 822 -13.47 23.46 33.69
CA LYS A 822 -13.03 24.00 32.39
C LYS A 822 -13.30 22.90 31.36
N LYS A 823 -14.06 23.19 30.31
CA LYS A 823 -14.30 22.23 29.23
C LYS A 823 -12.95 22.05 28.52
N LYS A 824 -12.28 20.89 28.68
CA LYS A 824 -10.98 20.63 28.04
C LYS A 824 -11.08 20.93 26.54
N ASN A 825 -10.03 21.53 25.99
CA ASN A 825 -9.94 21.80 24.57
C ASN A 825 -9.32 20.57 23.90
N ASP A 826 -9.99 20.02 22.89
CA ASP A 826 -9.47 18.89 22.11
C ASP A 826 -8.38 19.32 21.11
N SER A 827 -8.07 20.61 21.04
CA SER A 827 -7.08 21.18 20.11
C SER A 827 -5.77 21.49 20.81
N ALA A 828 -4.66 21.08 20.20
CA ALA A 828 -3.32 21.54 20.53
C ALA A 828 -2.95 22.76 19.67
N THR A 829 -2.10 23.62 20.22
CA THR A 829 -1.58 24.82 19.57
C THR A 829 -0.06 24.73 19.48
N MET A 830 0.46 24.79 18.25
CA MET A 830 1.88 24.77 17.93
C MET A 830 2.35 26.18 17.61
N HIS A 831 3.33 26.66 18.37
CA HIS A 831 4.06 27.89 18.15
C HIS A 831 5.42 27.56 17.51
N VAL A 832 5.70 28.21 16.38
CA VAL A 832 7.03 28.19 15.76
C VAL A 832 7.77 29.45 16.19
N LEU A 833 8.94 29.28 16.76
CA LEU A 833 9.77 30.35 17.31
C LEU A 833 11.10 30.48 16.56
N SER A 834 11.61 31.71 16.43
CA SER A 834 13.03 31.95 16.12
C SER A 834 13.91 31.47 17.29
N LEU A 835 15.22 31.28 17.05
CA LEU A 835 16.19 31.01 18.13
C LEU A 835 16.30 32.17 19.13
N GLN A 836 15.88 33.38 18.72
CA GLN A 836 15.80 34.56 19.57
C GLN A 836 14.54 34.59 20.45
N GLY A 837 13.58 33.69 20.21
CA GLY A 837 12.34 33.53 20.98
C GLY A 837 11.10 34.21 20.37
N ASP A 838 11.22 34.85 19.20
CA ASP A 838 10.09 35.50 18.53
C ASP A 838 9.11 34.48 17.96
N THR A 839 7.81 34.62 18.25
CA THR A 839 6.77 33.77 17.64
C THR A 839 6.55 34.14 16.18
N LEU A 840 7.00 33.26 15.29
CA LEU A 840 6.87 33.42 13.84
C LEU A 840 5.53 32.90 13.32
N ARG A 841 4.99 31.83 13.91
CA ARG A 841 3.77 31.16 13.44
C ARG A 841 3.00 30.53 14.59
N THR A 842 1.67 30.56 14.52
CA THR A 842 0.80 29.78 15.42
C THR A 842 -0.19 28.94 14.62
N LEU A 843 -0.17 27.63 14.83
CA LEU A 843 -1.04 26.65 14.17
C LEU A 843 -1.84 25.87 15.23
N THR A 844 -3.09 25.52 14.93
CA THR A 844 -3.97 24.79 15.86
C THR A 844 -4.61 23.61 15.16
N GLN A 845 -4.61 22.45 15.81
CA GLN A 845 -5.12 21.19 15.28
C GLN A 845 -5.84 20.39 16.38
N LYS A 846 -6.97 19.77 16.05
CA LYS A 846 -7.63 18.81 16.96
C LYS A 846 -6.80 17.52 17.01
N LEU A 847 -6.50 17.01 18.20
CA LEU A 847 -5.77 15.76 18.38
C LEU A 847 -6.71 14.59 18.68
N GLU A 848 -6.49 13.49 17.96
CA GLU A 848 -7.07 12.17 18.26
C GLU A 848 -6.25 11.49 19.37
N ASP A 849 -6.77 10.41 19.95
CA ASP A 849 -6.02 9.63 20.96
C ASP A 849 -4.93 8.82 20.23
N GLY A 850 -3.68 8.84 20.70
CA GLY A 850 -2.53 8.22 20.04
C GLY A 850 -1.51 9.21 19.47
N ILE A 851 -0.66 8.73 18.56
CA ILE A 851 0.23 9.57 17.74
C ILE A 851 -0.59 10.39 16.74
N ASN A 852 -0.24 11.67 16.57
CA ASN A 852 -0.80 12.61 15.62
C ASN A 852 0.33 13.34 14.88
N TYR A 853 0.07 13.90 13.70
CA TYR A 853 1.03 14.76 13.00
C TYR A 853 0.48 16.17 12.78
N MET A 854 1.23 17.19 13.19
CA MET A 854 0.95 18.61 12.90
C MET A 854 1.87 19.11 11.78
N THR A 855 1.33 19.71 10.71
CA THR A 855 2.15 20.20 9.58
C THR A 855 2.44 21.69 9.67
N TRP A 856 3.71 22.07 9.70
CA TRP A 856 4.17 23.45 9.49
C TRP A 856 4.66 23.62 8.05
N ARG A 857 4.08 24.58 7.32
CA ARG A 857 4.39 24.83 5.89
C ARG A 857 5.71 25.59 5.67
N LEU A 858 6.57 25.63 6.69
CA LEU A 858 7.80 26.42 6.70
C LEU A 858 7.52 27.92 6.49
N ASP A 859 6.32 28.38 6.87
CA ASP A 859 5.83 29.75 6.73
C ASP A 859 5.85 30.56 8.04
N GLU A 860 6.20 31.83 7.95
CA GLU A 860 5.88 32.87 8.94
C GLU A 860 4.37 33.20 8.90
N LYS A 861 3.88 33.90 9.92
CA LYS A 861 2.55 34.52 9.95
C LYS A 861 2.40 35.51 8.80
N GLY A 862 1.31 35.36 8.04
CA GLY A 862 0.92 36.28 6.99
C GLY A 862 -0.03 37.38 7.47
N VAL A 863 -0.59 38.09 6.51
CA VAL A 863 -1.65 39.09 6.71
C VAL A 863 -2.93 38.66 6.01
N GLU A 864 -4.07 39.07 6.56
CA GLU A 864 -5.37 38.85 5.91
C GLU A 864 -5.58 39.86 4.79
N SER A 865 -6.19 39.43 3.67
CA SER A 865 -6.60 40.34 2.60
C SER A 865 -7.92 41.05 2.93
N PRO A 866 -8.17 42.26 2.42
CA PRO A 866 -9.43 42.96 2.65
C PRO A 866 -10.64 42.18 2.09
N SER A 867 -11.80 42.28 2.75
CA SER A 867 -13.01 41.53 2.38
C SER A 867 -14.28 42.33 2.64
N LEU A 868 -15.24 42.28 1.72
CA LEU A 868 -16.56 42.91 1.89
C LEU A 868 -17.55 42.07 2.71
N GLY A 869 -17.26 40.78 2.92
CA GLY A 869 -18.17 39.84 3.59
C GLY A 869 -17.98 39.82 5.10
N GLN A 870 -19.08 39.75 5.86
CA GLN A 870 -19.00 39.67 7.33
C GLN A 870 -18.45 38.30 7.77
N GLY A 871 -17.28 38.32 8.42
CA GLY A 871 -16.53 37.14 8.84
C GLY A 871 -15.51 36.71 7.79
N GLY A 872 -14.23 37.00 8.06
CA GLY A 872 -13.12 36.43 7.31
C GLY A 872 -13.25 34.91 7.26
N ARG A 873 -13.09 34.33 6.06
CA ARG A 873 -13.20 32.88 5.72
C ARG A 873 -14.24 32.09 6.54
N ARG A 874 -15.37 31.72 5.90
CA ARG A 874 -16.36 30.74 6.42
C ARG A 874 -15.70 29.56 7.17
N GLY A 875 -15.61 29.67 8.51
CA GLY A 875 -15.08 28.64 9.41
C GLY A 875 -13.62 28.82 9.87
N GLY A 876 -13.43 29.64 10.93
CA GLY A 876 -12.33 29.46 11.91
C GLY A 876 -11.31 30.60 12.02
N ASN A 877 -10.91 30.92 13.26
CA ASN A 877 -9.83 31.86 13.60
C ASN A 877 -8.43 31.29 13.26
N ARG A 878 -8.21 30.87 12.01
CA ARG A 878 -6.94 30.26 11.58
C ARG A 878 -6.00 31.32 11.03
N GLU A 879 -4.85 31.48 11.69
CA GLU A 879 -3.82 32.45 11.33
C GLU A 879 -3.38 32.31 9.85
N PRO A 880 -3.40 33.39 9.04
CA PRO A 880 -3.00 33.35 7.64
C PRO A 880 -1.52 33.00 7.47
N GLY A 881 -1.18 32.29 6.39
CA GLY A 881 0.20 31.96 6.03
C GLY A 881 0.89 33.07 5.26
N GLY A 882 2.14 33.35 5.64
CA GLY A 882 2.95 34.47 5.19
C GLY A 882 4.06 34.03 4.24
N ASN A 883 5.29 34.42 4.58
CA ASN A 883 6.49 34.15 3.79
C ASN A 883 7.12 32.85 4.23
N ASP A 884 7.81 32.17 3.32
CA ASP A 884 8.69 31.06 3.69
C ASP A 884 9.78 31.59 4.64
N VAL A 885 10.10 30.87 5.71
CA VAL A 885 11.21 31.24 6.59
C VAL A 885 12.56 31.16 5.85
N VAL A 886 13.61 31.72 6.43
CA VAL A 886 14.97 31.55 5.89
C VAL A 886 15.49 30.17 6.35
N PRO A 887 16.27 29.43 5.54
CA PRO A 887 16.93 28.20 5.98
C PRO A 887 17.72 28.39 7.29
N GLY A 888 17.59 27.45 8.22
CA GLY A 888 18.14 27.55 9.58
C GLY A 888 17.37 26.73 10.60
N THR A 889 17.76 26.80 11.87
CA THR A 889 17.13 26.06 12.97
C THR A 889 16.00 26.88 13.62
N TYR A 890 14.87 26.22 13.88
CA TYR A 890 13.69 26.79 14.53
C TYR A 890 13.28 25.97 15.75
N LYS A 891 12.66 26.62 16.74
CA LYS A 891 12.09 25.93 17.90
C LYS A 891 10.59 25.76 17.72
N ILE A 892 10.12 24.53 17.86
CA ILE A 892 8.70 24.18 17.84
C ILE A 892 8.24 23.97 19.28
N VAL A 893 7.14 24.59 19.67
CA VAL A 893 6.55 24.47 21.01
C VAL A 893 5.08 24.11 20.84
N VAL A 894 4.64 22.99 21.41
CA VAL A 894 3.23 22.56 21.32
C VAL A 894 2.60 22.56 22.71
N GLU A 895 1.44 23.20 22.82
CA GLU A 895 0.63 23.32 24.03
C GLU A 895 -0.69 22.56 23.85
N TYR A 896 -1.03 21.72 24.83
CA TYR A 896 -2.29 20.96 24.85
C TYR A 896 -2.91 20.98 26.25
N ASN A 897 -4.05 21.68 26.40
CA ASN A 897 -4.67 21.97 27.70
C ASN A 897 -3.75 22.69 28.69
N ASP A 898 -3.19 21.96 29.66
CA ASP A 898 -2.24 22.47 30.66
C ASP A 898 -0.83 21.86 30.44
N ASP A 899 -0.69 20.94 29.47
CA ASP A 899 0.56 20.27 29.07
C ASP A 899 1.29 21.07 27.98
N LYS A 900 2.62 21.02 27.98
CA LYS A 900 3.46 21.78 27.05
C LYS A 900 4.80 21.08 26.83
N ASP A 901 5.19 20.94 25.58
CA ASP A 901 6.47 20.32 25.19
C ASP A 901 7.08 21.04 23.97
N SER A 902 8.36 20.80 23.68
CA SER A 902 9.07 21.50 22.60
C SER A 902 10.24 20.73 22.01
N THR A 903 10.41 20.85 20.69
CA THR A 903 11.50 20.27 19.91
C THR A 903 12.17 21.33 19.02
N THR A 904 13.24 20.96 18.33
CA THR A 904 13.90 21.80 17.32
C THR A 904 13.81 21.17 15.94
N ILE A 905 13.77 22.00 14.89
CA ILE A 905 13.75 21.54 13.50
C ILE A 905 14.72 22.36 12.65
N GLU A 906 15.42 21.68 11.74
CA GLU A 906 16.25 22.31 10.72
C GLU A 906 15.45 22.53 9.43
N VAL A 907 15.49 23.73 8.86
CA VAL A 907 14.86 24.09 7.58
C VAL A 907 15.91 24.24 6.49
N LYS A 908 15.73 23.54 5.37
CA LYS A 908 16.66 23.47 4.23
C LYS A 908 16.01 23.93 2.93
N THR A 909 16.81 24.42 1.99
CA THR A 909 16.36 24.66 0.60
C THR A 909 16.15 23.34 -0.15
N ASP A 910 15.44 23.37 -1.28
CA ASP A 910 15.35 22.26 -2.23
C ASP A 910 16.77 21.81 -2.67
N PRO A 911 17.19 20.56 -2.37
CA PRO A 911 18.52 20.06 -2.77
C PRO A 911 18.74 20.06 -4.29
N ARG A 912 17.66 20.00 -5.07
CA ARG A 912 17.68 20.00 -6.54
C ARG A 912 17.85 21.39 -7.13
N ALA A 913 17.66 22.44 -6.32
CA ALA A 913 17.71 23.84 -6.73
C ALA A 913 18.26 24.71 -5.58
N PRO A 914 19.58 24.64 -5.30
CA PRO A 914 20.20 25.40 -4.23
C PRO A 914 20.14 26.91 -4.48
N VAL A 915 19.85 27.69 -3.42
CA VAL A 915 19.66 29.14 -3.48
C VAL A 915 20.41 29.82 -2.35
N ALA A 916 21.02 30.97 -2.63
CA ALA A 916 21.77 31.75 -1.65
C ALA A 916 20.84 32.34 -0.58
N THR A 917 21.20 32.18 0.70
CA THR A 917 20.45 32.71 1.85
C THR A 917 20.25 34.23 1.78
N THR A 918 21.21 34.96 1.20
CA THR A 918 21.14 36.42 0.98
C THR A 918 19.95 36.84 0.13
N ASP A 919 19.60 36.02 -0.87
CA ASP A 919 18.57 36.32 -1.85
C ASP A 919 17.19 36.08 -1.26
N LEU A 920 17.06 35.01 -0.47
CA LEU A 920 15.86 34.72 0.33
C LEU A 920 15.59 35.81 1.37
N ILE A 921 16.64 36.36 2.01
CA ILE A 921 16.52 37.51 2.92
C ILE A 921 16.00 38.76 2.16
N ALA A 922 16.53 39.05 0.97
CA ALA A 922 16.08 40.17 0.15
C ALA A 922 14.62 40.02 -0.31
N LYS A 923 14.23 38.82 -0.76
CA LYS A 923 12.85 38.43 -1.07
C LYS A 923 11.92 38.64 0.13
N ASN A 924 12.30 38.12 1.30
CA ASN A 924 11.48 38.18 2.51
C ASN A 924 11.30 39.60 3.04
N LYS A 925 12.31 40.48 2.93
CA LYS A 925 12.16 41.91 3.24
C LYS A 925 11.07 42.54 2.38
N MET A 926 11.15 42.36 1.07
CA MET A 926 10.21 42.97 0.12
C MET A 926 8.78 42.42 0.23
N LEU A 927 8.62 41.15 0.59
CA LEU A 927 7.32 40.57 0.96
C LEU A 927 6.76 41.19 2.26
N LYS A 928 7.60 41.46 3.26
CA LYS A 928 7.16 42.16 4.49
C LYS A 928 6.73 43.59 4.20
N ASP A 929 7.44 44.31 3.32
CA ASP A 929 7.03 45.64 2.86
C ASP A 929 5.68 45.60 2.12
N TYR A 930 5.47 44.59 1.25
CA TYR A 930 4.17 44.34 0.60
C TYR A 930 3.04 44.04 1.61
N TYR A 931 3.32 43.32 2.70
CA TYR A 931 2.33 43.05 3.75
C TYR A 931 1.91 44.31 4.52
N LYS A 932 2.77 45.33 4.64
CA LYS A 932 2.36 46.63 5.22
C LYS A 932 1.25 47.29 4.39
N ILE A 933 1.35 47.22 3.06
CA ILE A 933 0.33 47.72 2.12
C ILE A 933 -0.99 46.98 2.34
N ILE A 934 -0.98 45.64 2.29
CA ILE A 934 -2.20 44.82 2.45
C ILE A 934 -2.87 45.04 3.81
N THR A 935 -2.08 45.19 4.88
CA THR A 935 -2.60 45.44 6.23
C THR A 935 -3.35 46.77 6.29
N ALA A 936 -2.73 47.87 5.84
CA ALA A 936 -3.37 49.18 5.83
C ALA A 936 -4.62 49.21 4.93
N THR A 937 -4.58 48.61 3.73
CA THR A 937 -5.77 48.50 2.88
C THR A 937 -6.88 47.71 3.56
N LYS A 938 -6.55 46.66 4.33
CA LYS A 938 -7.55 45.89 5.08
C LYS A 938 -8.15 46.73 6.21
N GLU A 939 -7.33 47.42 6.99
CA GLU A 939 -7.76 48.28 8.09
C GLU A 939 -8.75 49.35 7.60
N SER A 940 -8.45 50.05 6.50
CA SER A 940 -9.37 51.05 5.90
C SER A 940 -10.67 50.43 5.33
N ILE A 941 -10.60 49.26 4.68
CA ILE A 941 -11.80 48.57 4.18
C ILE A 941 -12.66 48.04 5.32
N ASP A 942 -12.06 47.51 6.39
CA ASP A 942 -12.78 47.08 7.59
C ASP A 942 -13.53 48.25 8.24
N GLN A 943 -12.93 49.45 8.28
CA GLN A 943 -13.59 50.68 8.74
C GLN A 943 -14.83 51.02 7.89
N LEU A 944 -14.72 51.03 6.55
CA LEU A 944 -15.89 51.25 5.68
C LEU A 944 -16.98 50.19 5.86
N VAL A 945 -16.61 48.91 5.95
CA VAL A 945 -17.57 47.81 6.15
C VAL A 945 -18.25 47.91 7.53
N ALA A 946 -17.52 48.36 8.56
CA ALA A 946 -18.06 48.63 9.89
C ALA A 946 -19.02 49.84 9.88
N ALA A 947 -18.64 50.94 9.21
CA ALA A 947 -19.50 52.10 8.99
C ALA A 947 -20.81 51.69 8.30
N LYS A 948 -20.72 50.99 7.16
CA LYS A 948 -21.90 50.48 6.42
C LYS A 948 -22.82 49.61 7.28
N LYS A 949 -22.23 48.79 8.16
CA LYS A 949 -22.98 47.96 9.12
C LYS A 949 -23.69 48.82 10.17
N LYS A 950 -23.03 49.84 10.74
CA LYS A 950 -23.65 50.77 11.70
C LYS A 950 -24.82 51.52 11.03
N VAL A 951 -24.63 52.07 9.81
CA VAL A 951 -25.70 52.75 9.05
C VAL A 951 -26.92 51.84 8.84
N LYS A 952 -26.71 50.60 8.40
CA LYS A 952 -27.82 49.63 8.22
C LYS A 952 -28.54 49.30 9.53
N LEU A 953 -27.81 49.09 10.62
CA LEU A 953 -28.39 48.80 11.93
C LEU A 953 -29.22 50.00 12.46
N ILE A 954 -28.72 51.22 12.30
CA ILE A 954 -29.46 52.45 12.62
C ILE A 954 -30.76 52.51 11.81
N GLY A 955 -30.69 52.22 10.51
CA GLY A 955 -31.85 52.09 9.63
C GLY A 955 -32.91 51.11 10.16
N GLU A 956 -32.50 49.90 10.53
CA GLU A 956 -33.39 48.88 11.13
C GLU A 956 -34.02 49.33 12.46
N MET A 957 -33.32 50.16 13.24
CA MET A 957 -33.77 50.65 14.55
C MET A 957 -34.61 51.94 14.50
N THR A 958 -34.77 52.57 13.33
CA THR A 958 -35.65 53.76 13.15
C THR A 958 -37.13 53.50 13.42
N SER A 959 -37.58 52.25 13.51
CA SER A 959 -38.99 51.88 13.68
C SER A 959 -39.69 52.49 14.90
N VAL A 960 -38.93 52.92 15.92
CA VAL A 960 -39.42 53.53 17.17
C VAL A 960 -39.34 55.07 17.21
N LEU A 961 -38.91 55.73 16.13
CA LEU A 961 -38.78 57.19 16.04
C LEU A 961 -40.03 57.88 15.45
N GLU A 962 -40.14 59.19 15.59
CA GLU A 962 -41.18 59.99 14.89
C GLU A 962 -40.94 60.02 13.38
N ASP A 963 -42.00 60.09 12.56
CA ASP A 963 -41.92 59.90 11.11
C ASP A 963 -41.08 60.98 10.38
N SER A 964 -40.98 62.19 10.95
CA SER A 964 -40.07 63.24 10.49
C SER A 964 -38.59 62.82 10.60
N LEU A 965 -38.19 62.29 11.77
CA LEU A 965 -36.85 61.77 12.02
C LEU A 965 -36.57 60.50 11.22
N LYS A 966 -37.59 59.64 10.98
CA LYS A 966 -37.44 58.48 10.09
C LYS A 966 -37.06 58.89 8.67
N SER A 967 -37.71 59.93 8.11
CA SER A 967 -37.37 60.41 6.76
C SER A 967 -35.96 60.97 6.70
N GLU A 968 -35.59 61.81 7.67
CA GLU A 968 -34.25 62.41 7.74
C GLU A 968 -33.15 61.34 7.85
N ILE A 969 -33.29 60.38 8.75
CA ILE A 969 -32.32 59.28 8.93
C ILE A 969 -32.30 58.38 7.69
N LYS A 970 -33.43 58.15 7.02
CA LYS A 970 -33.47 57.35 5.78
C LYS A 970 -32.64 58.02 4.68
N ASP A 971 -32.87 59.30 4.42
CA ASP A 971 -32.18 60.03 3.34
C ASP A 971 -30.68 60.16 3.64
N LEU A 972 -30.33 60.41 4.91
CA LEU A 972 -28.94 60.42 5.39
C LEU A 972 -28.27 59.03 5.28
N ASN A 973 -28.98 57.94 5.59
CA ASN A 973 -28.49 56.57 5.45
C ASN A 973 -28.28 56.17 3.99
N GLU A 974 -29.20 56.53 3.08
CA GLU A 974 -29.08 56.25 1.64
C GLU A 974 -27.85 56.97 1.06
N ALA A 975 -27.68 58.26 1.30
CA ALA A 975 -26.51 59.03 0.86
C ALA A 975 -25.18 58.46 1.39
N THR A 976 -25.14 58.10 2.68
CA THR A 976 -23.93 57.53 3.31
C THR A 976 -23.62 56.12 2.76
N ILE A 977 -24.64 55.31 2.46
CA ILE A 977 -24.46 53.99 1.85
C ILE A 977 -23.92 54.11 0.42
N ASP A 978 -24.41 55.05 -0.37
CA ASP A 978 -23.97 55.26 -1.76
C ASP A 978 -22.51 55.76 -1.83
N GLU A 979 -22.08 56.62 -0.90
CA GLU A 979 -20.69 57.07 -0.78
C GLU A 979 -19.77 55.91 -0.36
N ILE A 980 -20.16 55.15 0.67
CA ILE A 980 -19.43 53.94 1.08
C ILE A 980 -19.33 52.94 -0.09
N ASP A 981 -20.42 52.69 -0.82
CA ASP A 981 -20.41 51.74 -1.93
C ASP A 981 -19.60 52.24 -3.12
N SER A 982 -19.55 53.55 -3.35
CA SER A 982 -18.63 54.13 -4.33
C SER A 982 -17.16 53.85 -3.97
N LEU A 983 -16.79 53.99 -2.69
CA LEU A 983 -15.43 53.68 -2.20
C LEU A 983 -15.13 52.18 -2.22
N LEU A 984 -16.06 51.32 -1.79
CA LEU A 984 -15.91 49.86 -1.84
C LEU A 984 -15.80 49.35 -3.29
N ASN A 985 -16.47 50.01 -4.24
CA ASN A 985 -16.43 49.68 -5.66
C ASN A 985 -15.06 49.94 -6.33
N ILE A 986 -14.23 50.83 -5.75
CA ILE A 986 -12.81 50.99 -6.13
C ILE A 986 -12.02 49.72 -5.75
N TYR A 987 -12.36 49.11 -4.60
CA TYR A 987 -11.72 47.89 -4.15
C TYR A 987 -12.13 46.66 -4.97
N THR A 988 -13.42 46.38 -5.09
CA THR A 988 -13.99 45.23 -5.83
C THR A 988 -15.45 45.50 -6.16
N GLU A 989 -16.03 44.79 -7.14
CA GLU A 989 -17.47 44.90 -7.43
C GLU A 989 -18.33 44.65 -6.18
N VAL A 990 -19.32 45.52 -5.97
CA VAL A 990 -20.27 45.46 -4.84
C VAL A 990 -21.52 44.64 -5.19
N GLU A 991 -21.84 44.47 -6.48
CA GLU A 991 -23.00 43.69 -6.95
C GLU A 991 -22.69 42.19 -7.17
N GLU A 992 -23.66 41.32 -6.87
CA GLU A 992 -23.54 39.87 -7.11
C GLU A 992 -23.68 39.50 -8.60
N VAL A 993 -22.55 39.47 -9.31
CA VAL A 993 -22.47 38.93 -10.68
C VAL A 993 -22.49 37.39 -10.71
N LYS A 994 -23.35 36.81 -11.56
CA LYS A 994 -23.38 35.34 -11.79
C LYS A 994 -22.27 34.91 -12.76
N GLY A 995 -21.07 34.68 -12.24
CA GLY A 995 -19.96 34.12 -13.02
C GLY A 995 -18.58 34.36 -12.39
N ILE A 996 -17.51 34.14 -13.16
CA ILE A 996 -16.16 34.57 -12.79
C ILE A 996 -15.87 35.86 -13.57
N VAL A 997 -15.98 37.01 -12.91
CA VAL A 997 -15.54 38.30 -13.45
C VAL A 997 -14.11 38.57 -12.97
N ARG A 998 -13.28 39.12 -13.87
CA ARG A 998 -11.90 39.54 -13.58
C ARG A 998 -11.68 40.92 -14.18
N ASP A 999 -12.05 41.96 -13.45
CA ASP A 999 -11.72 43.33 -13.83
C ASP A 999 -10.29 43.68 -13.35
N PRO A 1000 -9.35 43.98 -14.28
CA PRO A 1000 -7.99 44.40 -13.92
C PRO A 1000 -7.92 45.81 -13.32
N ALA A 1001 -8.96 46.63 -13.43
CA ALA A 1001 -8.99 48.00 -12.89
C ALA A 1001 -9.27 48.06 -11.37
N LYS A 1002 -9.87 47.03 -10.78
CA LYS A 1002 -10.18 46.97 -9.35
C LYS A 1002 -8.93 46.80 -8.50
N LEU A 1003 -8.84 47.55 -7.39
CA LEU A 1003 -7.68 47.50 -6.50
C LEU A 1003 -7.41 46.08 -5.98
N SER A 1004 -8.44 45.26 -5.74
CA SER A 1004 -8.28 43.85 -5.33
C SER A 1004 -7.45 43.01 -6.30
N GLY A 1005 -7.53 43.28 -7.61
CA GLY A 1005 -6.70 42.64 -8.63
C GLY A 1005 -5.27 43.19 -8.64
N ILE A 1006 -5.13 44.51 -8.50
CA ILE A 1006 -3.84 45.22 -8.47
C ILE A 1006 -3.01 44.77 -7.27
N ILE A 1007 -3.54 44.90 -6.04
CA ILE A 1007 -2.80 44.52 -4.82
C ILE A 1007 -2.59 43.00 -4.69
N GLY A 1008 -3.35 42.18 -5.42
CA GLY A 1008 -3.12 40.74 -5.53
C GLY A 1008 -1.94 40.37 -6.45
N THR A 1009 -1.48 41.29 -7.29
CA THR A 1009 -0.45 41.01 -8.32
C THR A 1009 0.96 40.83 -7.75
N PRO A 1010 1.48 41.65 -6.80
CA PRO A 1010 2.81 41.47 -6.22
C PRO A 1010 3.03 40.08 -5.63
N ARG A 1011 2.01 39.50 -4.98
CA ARG A 1011 2.07 38.14 -4.41
C ARG A 1011 2.45 37.08 -5.45
N ARG A 1012 2.07 37.25 -6.72
CA ARG A 1012 2.44 36.31 -7.80
C ARG A 1012 3.93 36.40 -8.16
N TYR A 1013 4.45 37.61 -8.35
CA TYR A 1013 5.85 37.84 -8.73
C TYR A 1013 6.83 37.58 -7.58
N LEU A 1014 6.47 37.99 -6.36
CA LEU A 1014 7.27 37.73 -5.17
C LEU A 1014 7.19 36.26 -4.73
N GLY A 1015 6.06 35.60 -4.95
CA GLY A 1015 5.88 34.18 -4.65
C GLY A 1015 6.61 33.25 -5.63
N SER A 1016 6.79 33.65 -6.89
CA SER A 1016 7.45 32.82 -7.91
C SER A 1016 8.98 32.96 -7.96
N THR A 1017 9.55 34.02 -7.38
CA THR A 1017 11.01 34.21 -7.35
C THR A 1017 11.66 33.42 -6.21
N TRP A 1018 12.84 32.89 -6.49
CA TRP A 1018 13.74 32.27 -5.51
C TRP A 1018 14.99 33.13 -5.27
N GLY A 1019 15.46 33.84 -6.30
CA GLY A 1019 16.49 34.87 -6.19
C GLY A 1019 15.93 36.24 -5.80
N ILE A 1020 16.82 37.25 -5.77
CA ILE A 1020 16.49 38.66 -5.54
C ILE A 1020 15.33 39.10 -6.46
N PRO A 1021 14.25 39.71 -5.92
CA PRO A 1021 13.11 40.14 -6.75
C PRO A 1021 13.50 41.14 -7.84
N GLY A 1022 13.32 40.73 -9.10
CA GLY A 1022 13.60 41.57 -10.27
C GLY A 1022 12.64 42.75 -10.45
N GLU A 1023 12.94 43.62 -11.42
CA GLU A 1023 12.26 44.90 -11.66
C GLU A 1023 10.72 44.77 -11.77
N ASN A 1024 10.20 43.72 -12.40
CA ASN A 1024 8.76 43.47 -12.48
C ASN A 1024 8.09 43.28 -11.10
N ALA A 1025 8.77 42.62 -10.16
CA ALA A 1025 8.27 42.50 -8.78
C ALA A 1025 8.27 43.87 -8.08
N GLN A 1026 9.30 44.69 -8.33
CA GLN A 1026 9.44 46.03 -7.75
C GLN A 1026 8.37 46.98 -8.28
N ASN A 1027 8.15 46.99 -9.59
CA ASN A 1027 7.09 47.75 -10.24
C ASN A 1027 5.70 47.34 -9.75
N THR A 1028 5.43 46.04 -9.56
CA THR A 1028 4.12 45.61 -9.04
C THR A 1028 3.90 46.01 -7.58
N VAL A 1029 4.90 45.89 -6.69
CA VAL A 1029 4.80 46.39 -5.30
C VAL A 1029 4.56 47.89 -5.28
N LYS A 1030 5.28 48.67 -6.11
CA LYS A 1030 5.08 50.12 -6.21
C LYS A 1030 3.65 50.45 -6.66
N VAL A 1031 3.18 49.87 -7.77
CA VAL A 1031 1.82 50.11 -8.29
C VAL A 1031 0.76 49.72 -7.25
N ALA A 1032 0.95 48.62 -6.52
CA ALA A 1032 0.08 48.24 -5.42
C ALA A 1032 0.10 49.24 -4.26
N LYS A 1033 1.26 49.79 -3.89
CA LYS A 1033 1.38 50.84 -2.86
C LYS A 1033 0.66 52.12 -3.29
N ASP A 1034 0.94 52.60 -4.50
CA ASP A 1034 0.41 53.88 -5.01
C ASP A 1034 -1.14 53.84 -5.09
N ASN A 1035 -1.72 52.77 -5.64
CA ASN A 1035 -3.18 52.63 -5.74
C ASN A 1035 -3.84 52.32 -4.38
N ALA A 1036 -3.17 51.59 -3.48
CA ALA A 1036 -3.68 51.37 -2.13
C ALA A 1036 -3.73 52.68 -1.34
N GLN A 1037 -2.68 53.52 -1.44
CA GLN A 1037 -2.62 54.80 -0.76
C GLN A 1037 -3.76 55.72 -1.21
N MET A 1038 -4.04 55.80 -2.52
CA MET A 1038 -5.18 56.58 -3.04
C MET A 1038 -6.53 56.20 -2.41
N LEU A 1039 -6.78 54.90 -2.19
CA LEU A 1039 -8.01 54.45 -1.54
C LEU A 1039 -7.99 54.69 -0.02
N ILE A 1040 -6.86 54.49 0.64
CA ILE A 1040 -6.68 54.76 2.07
C ILE A 1040 -6.91 56.25 2.35
N ASP A 1041 -6.37 57.14 1.52
CA ASP A 1041 -6.53 58.60 1.65
C ASP A 1041 -7.99 59.02 1.46
N ALA A 1042 -8.68 58.50 0.43
CA ALA A 1042 -10.11 58.76 0.22
C ALA A 1042 -11.00 58.25 1.36
N ILE A 1043 -10.63 57.12 1.99
CA ILE A 1043 -11.33 56.58 3.17
C ILE A 1043 -11.05 57.44 4.41
N ASN A 1044 -9.82 57.93 4.58
CA ASN A 1044 -9.47 58.86 5.65
C ASN A 1044 -10.22 60.20 5.49
N GLU A 1045 -10.39 60.72 4.27
CA GLU A 1045 -11.24 61.90 3.98
C GLU A 1045 -12.70 61.63 4.35
N PHE A 1046 -13.29 60.52 3.89
CA PHE A 1046 -14.64 60.10 4.28
C PHE A 1046 -14.80 60.01 5.80
N ASN A 1047 -13.84 59.39 6.50
CA ASN A 1047 -13.85 59.20 7.95
C ASN A 1047 -13.79 60.53 8.72
N GLN A 1048 -13.07 61.54 8.21
CA GLN A 1048 -12.90 62.84 8.86
C GLN A 1048 -13.99 63.85 8.48
N GLY A 1049 -14.60 63.69 7.30
CA GLY A 1049 -15.74 64.47 6.79
C GLY A 1049 -17.08 63.75 6.96
N SER A 1050 -17.63 63.24 5.87
CA SER A 1050 -19.00 62.70 5.75
C SER A 1050 -19.39 61.73 6.88
N TRP A 1051 -18.50 60.81 7.25
CA TRP A 1051 -18.76 59.85 8.33
C TRP A 1051 -18.81 60.52 9.71
N LYS A 1052 -17.93 61.49 9.96
CA LYS A 1052 -17.93 62.23 11.23
C LYS A 1052 -19.20 63.07 11.37
N GLU A 1053 -19.62 63.76 10.31
CA GLU A 1053 -20.88 64.51 10.27
C GLU A 1053 -22.08 63.58 10.49
N TYR A 1054 -22.09 62.40 9.87
CA TYR A 1054 -23.08 61.35 10.12
C TYR A 1054 -23.13 60.92 11.60
N MET A 1055 -21.97 60.64 12.21
CA MET A 1055 -21.90 60.23 13.62
C MET A 1055 -22.39 61.32 14.56
N GLU A 1056 -21.97 62.58 14.35
CA GLU A 1056 -22.43 63.73 15.13
C GLU A 1056 -23.96 63.89 15.01
N ARG A 1057 -24.52 63.82 13.79
CA ARG A 1057 -25.96 63.96 13.57
C ARG A 1057 -26.80 62.84 14.19
N ILE A 1058 -26.33 61.59 14.16
CA ILE A 1058 -27.04 60.47 14.81
C ILE A 1058 -26.91 60.52 16.35
N ASN A 1059 -25.78 60.98 16.88
CA ASN A 1059 -25.61 61.21 18.32
C ASN A 1059 -26.58 62.26 18.86
N GLU A 1060 -26.83 63.36 18.13
CA GLU A 1060 -27.86 64.36 18.48
C GLU A 1060 -29.27 63.76 18.61
N ILE A 1061 -29.54 62.67 17.88
CA ILE A 1061 -30.83 61.94 17.89
C ILE A 1061 -30.89 60.87 19.02
N LYS A 1062 -29.97 60.97 20.01
CA LYS A 1062 -29.87 60.15 21.24
C LYS A 1062 -29.44 58.69 21.06
N PHE A 1063 -28.53 58.42 20.12
CA PHE A 1063 -27.89 57.11 19.96
C PHE A 1063 -26.37 57.18 20.15
N GLU A 1064 -25.88 57.09 21.40
CA GLU A 1064 -24.45 57.04 21.75
C GLU A 1064 -23.81 55.68 21.35
N TRP A 1065 -23.62 55.45 20.04
CA TRP A 1065 -23.20 54.14 19.47
C TRP A 1065 -21.90 54.18 18.64
N PHE A 1066 -21.20 55.31 18.64
CA PHE A 1066 -20.00 55.51 17.85
C PHE A 1066 -18.73 55.52 18.70
N ASP A 1067 -17.70 54.93 18.14
CA ASP A 1067 -16.33 54.90 18.67
C ASP A 1067 -15.52 55.89 17.81
N GLU A 1068 -14.42 56.45 18.34
CA GLU A 1068 -13.56 57.32 17.53
C GLU A 1068 -12.89 56.52 16.39
N THR A 1069 -12.90 57.08 15.17
CA THR A 1069 -12.24 56.48 14.01
C THR A 1069 -10.77 56.91 13.94
N GLU A 1070 -9.84 55.97 14.07
CA GLU A 1070 -8.40 56.22 13.90
C GLU A 1070 -8.00 56.33 12.41
N GLU A 1071 -7.03 57.20 12.11
CA GLU A 1071 -6.46 57.38 10.77
C GLU A 1071 -5.54 56.21 10.39
N VAL A 1072 -5.79 55.58 9.23
CA VAL A 1072 -4.99 54.44 8.75
C VAL A 1072 -3.87 54.91 7.84
N ARG A 1073 -2.65 54.36 8.00
CA ARG A 1073 -1.47 54.68 7.16
C ARG A 1073 -0.64 53.44 6.84
N ILE A 1074 -0.06 53.39 5.64
CA ILE A 1074 0.97 52.40 5.30
C ILE A 1074 2.23 52.73 6.13
N LYS A 1075 2.52 51.91 7.15
CA LYS A 1075 3.71 52.05 8.01
C LYS A 1075 4.99 51.93 7.18
N GLU A 1076 5.99 52.76 7.47
CA GLU A 1076 7.30 52.73 6.77
C GLU A 1076 8.14 51.48 7.11
#